data_AF-A0A962E8P9-F1
#
_entry.id   AF-A0A962E8P9-F1
#
_cell.length_a   1.000
_cell.length_b   1.000
_cell.length_c   1.000
_cell.angle_alpha   90.00
_cell.angle_beta   90.00
_cell.angle_gamma   90.00
#
_symmetry.space_group_name_H-M   'P 1'
#
loop_
_entity.id
_entity.type
_entity.pdbx_description
1 polymer ?
#
loop_
_entity_poly.entity_id
_entity_poly.type
_entity_poly.pdbx_seq_one_letter_code
_entity_poly.pdbx_strand_id
1 'polypeptide(L)'
;MTGHNDKASEHSFGAWRFHADTGDLDDGESITRLEPKVARLLAFFLAHQHRVITRDELIATVWENRVVSDDAINRCISILRQKLSPDDKNALIETVVRKGYLAHFPPAPSVDVEAGWTTQVAQTVRQWAKLVLFAVAVAGAATLMFYRLAGSPTASRPVAVSGTNGGPPMVAVLPFSSAGEGGESEFFAAGVQDDLLTQLTKLQSMRVISSTSVREYRNTPRNIRKIGKELGADAILEGGVQIANNRIRINAQLIDARTDEHLWAETYEREFLLAKIFEVQADIAGAVARAMNATLTAQEKEQIALIPTENMAAYRAYRRAMRIRDTGSMSDPEYLKAFEEAVALDPTFRRAWAELVSTLTYLNFYGDHTELTRRAEEALERLKALAPDSVEYRIAQAAYLYNILKDYDRADKIITEVTNQYPSDVRALELRSWIERLQGDFDAKLASARLAVELDPRNPVWSDIVLRMLVMMHRYDDAWSEMEGPIQETYRVGYTRNLLRFREHRDFGRLEASMAETCHLHAAGDTGCGWDFHIANRNYPAALDSLGNDERAPQARRLLFDDFRRITTYLLMDDEARLRDGMSLWSEDLQADANGAGEFFHPDSYIYAALLAGIRGERAEAERLIGRFFHRKPIDWWYRIYYRSDACRVLGMISAT
;
A
#
# COMPACT_ATOMS: atom_id res chain seq x y z
N MET A 1 -42.41 46.41 -21.25
CA MET A 1 -42.86 45.44 -22.27
C MET A 1 -42.10 45.73 -23.55
N THR A 2 -40.98 45.03 -23.73
CA THR A 2 -40.16 45.05 -24.95
C THR A 2 -39.64 43.63 -25.07
N GLY A 3 -40.20 42.90 -26.03
CA GLY A 3 -39.78 41.55 -26.36
C GLY A 3 -38.35 41.56 -26.89
N HIS A 4 -37.53 40.64 -26.37
CA HIS A 4 -36.25 40.28 -26.93
C HIS A 4 -35.97 38.80 -26.63
N ASN A 5 -35.77 38.04 -27.71
CA ASN A 5 -34.98 36.81 -27.81
C ASN A 5 -35.58 35.39 -27.65
N ASP A 6 -36.84 35.16 -28.01
CA ASP A 6 -37.37 33.78 -28.19
C ASP A 6 -36.84 33.03 -29.44
N LYS A 7 -35.98 33.64 -30.27
CA LYS A 7 -35.48 33.01 -31.52
C LYS A 7 -34.07 32.41 -31.44
N ALA A 8 -33.31 32.65 -30.37
CA ALA A 8 -31.90 32.27 -30.32
C ALA A 8 -31.64 30.82 -29.83
N SER A 9 -32.64 30.17 -29.24
CA SER A 9 -32.53 28.81 -28.68
C SER A 9 -33.33 27.74 -29.41
N GLU A 10 -34.04 28.09 -30.49
CA GLU A 10 -34.75 27.14 -31.36
C GLU A 10 -33.89 26.78 -32.58
N HIS A 11 -33.62 25.48 -32.75
CA HIS A 11 -32.88 24.93 -33.87
C HIS A 11 -33.79 24.02 -34.70
N SER A 12 -33.97 24.34 -35.99
CA SER A 12 -34.74 23.51 -36.93
C SER A 12 -33.81 22.76 -37.88
N PHE A 13 -34.00 21.45 -38.02
CA PHE A 13 -33.22 20.58 -38.91
C PHE A 13 -34.06 19.40 -39.40
N GLY A 14 -34.12 19.18 -40.72
CA GLY A 14 -35.03 18.21 -41.31
C GLY A 14 -36.49 18.47 -40.91
N ALA A 15 -37.15 17.43 -40.37
CA ALA A 15 -38.50 17.53 -39.80
C ALA A 15 -38.52 17.98 -38.32
N TRP A 16 -37.36 18.14 -37.69
CA TRP A 16 -37.24 18.37 -36.25
C TRP A 16 -37.13 19.84 -35.88
N ARG A 17 -37.76 20.23 -34.76
CA ARG A 17 -37.52 21.50 -34.07
C ARG A 17 -37.05 21.22 -32.65
N PHE A 18 -35.94 21.81 -32.25
CA PHE A 18 -35.32 21.59 -30.94
C PHE A 18 -35.14 22.90 -30.18
N HIS A 19 -35.66 22.96 -28.97
CA HIS A 19 -35.49 24.09 -28.06
C HIS A 19 -34.41 23.79 -27.03
N ALA A 20 -33.24 24.44 -27.17
CA ALA A 20 -32.06 24.17 -26.35
C ALA A 20 -32.26 24.51 -24.86
N ASP A 21 -33.10 25.50 -24.54
CA ASP A 21 -33.35 25.94 -23.16
C ASP A 21 -34.28 25.00 -22.39
N THR A 22 -35.32 24.45 -23.05
CA THR A 22 -36.29 23.56 -22.40
C THR A 22 -35.92 22.08 -22.53
N GLY A 23 -35.15 21.74 -23.57
CA GLY A 23 -34.79 20.38 -23.97
C GLY A 23 -35.88 19.69 -24.78
N ASP A 24 -36.88 20.42 -25.28
CA ASP A 24 -37.99 19.87 -26.04
C ASP A 24 -37.60 19.65 -27.51
N LEU A 25 -37.93 18.48 -28.03
CA LEU A 25 -37.70 18.03 -29.40
C LEU A 25 -39.04 17.65 -30.04
N ASP A 26 -39.40 18.34 -31.10
CA ASP A 26 -40.66 18.21 -31.85
C ASP A 26 -40.37 17.61 -33.24
N ASP A 27 -41.04 16.52 -33.62
CA ASP A 27 -40.98 15.90 -34.95
C ASP A 27 -42.09 16.39 -35.91
N GLY A 28 -42.94 17.29 -35.45
CA GLY A 28 -44.13 17.77 -36.17
C GLY A 28 -45.40 16.99 -35.86
N GLU A 29 -45.32 15.85 -35.18
CA GLU A 29 -46.47 15.05 -34.71
C GLU A 29 -46.57 15.02 -33.17
N SER A 30 -45.44 15.05 -32.46
CA SER A 30 -45.34 14.97 -31.01
C SER A 30 -44.11 15.68 -30.44
N ILE A 31 -44.26 16.24 -29.24
CA ILE A 31 -43.16 16.89 -28.51
C ILE A 31 -42.62 15.92 -27.46
N THR A 32 -41.34 15.56 -27.56
CA THR A 32 -40.61 14.78 -26.56
C THR A 32 -39.60 15.66 -25.82
N ARG A 33 -39.61 15.63 -24.48
CA ARG A 33 -38.57 16.27 -23.68
C ARG A 33 -37.34 15.36 -23.49
N LEU A 34 -36.16 15.84 -23.89
CA LEU A 34 -34.89 15.13 -23.75
C LEU A 34 -34.31 15.28 -22.34
N GLU A 35 -33.56 14.27 -21.87
CA GLU A 35 -32.76 14.40 -20.65
C GLU A 35 -31.75 15.57 -20.79
N PRO A 36 -31.42 16.33 -19.73
CA PRO A 36 -30.60 17.54 -19.84
C PRO A 36 -29.24 17.33 -20.54
N LYS A 37 -28.59 16.19 -20.30
CA LYS A 37 -27.31 15.83 -20.93
C LYS A 37 -27.47 15.46 -22.41
N VAL A 38 -28.58 14.81 -22.76
CA VAL A 38 -28.92 14.44 -24.13
C VAL A 38 -29.26 15.69 -24.94
N ALA A 39 -29.98 16.65 -24.35
CA ALA A 39 -30.28 17.95 -24.94
C ALA A 39 -29.00 18.77 -25.20
N ARG A 40 -28.10 18.87 -24.22
CA ARG A 40 -26.78 19.53 -24.39
C ARG A 40 -25.94 18.88 -25.49
N LEU A 41 -25.96 17.55 -25.56
CA LEU A 41 -25.25 16.79 -26.58
C LEU A 41 -25.80 17.10 -27.98
N LEU A 42 -27.12 17.17 -28.15
CA LEU A 42 -27.75 17.53 -29.43
C LEU A 42 -27.42 18.98 -29.83
N ALA A 43 -27.52 19.93 -28.90
CA ALA A 43 -27.13 21.32 -29.14
C ALA A 43 -25.66 21.43 -29.62
N PHE A 44 -24.77 20.67 -28.98
CA PHE A 44 -23.36 20.65 -29.34
C PHE A 44 -23.11 20.08 -30.74
N PHE A 45 -23.82 19.01 -31.12
CA PHE A 45 -23.73 18.45 -32.47
C PHE A 45 -24.29 19.39 -33.54
N LEU A 46 -25.41 20.06 -33.27
CA LEU A 46 -26.01 21.03 -34.20
C LEU A 46 -25.07 22.22 -34.49
N ALA A 47 -24.29 22.65 -33.49
CA ALA A 47 -23.29 23.70 -33.64
C ALA A 47 -21.98 23.25 -34.33
N HIS A 48 -21.71 21.95 -34.40
CA HIS A 48 -20.42 21.39 -34.86
C HIS A 48 -20.60 20.27 -35.90
N GLN A 49 -21.46 20.51 -36.88
CA GLN A 49 -21.73 19.56 -37.97
C GLN A 49 -20.51 19.41 -38.91
N HIS A 50 -20.44 18.28 -39.62
CA HIS A 50 -19.46 18.00 -40.66
C HIS A 50 -17.97 17.94 -40.22
N ARG A 51 -17.70 17.85 -38.90
CA ARG A 51 -16.36 17.56 -38.37
C ARG A 51 -16.41 16.41 -37.37
N VAL A 52 -15.30 15.67 -37.26
CA VAL A 52 -15.18 14.63 -36.23
C VAL A 52 -15.02 15.30 -34.87
N ILE A 53 -15.93 14.99 -33.97
CA ILE A 53 -15.94 15.44 -32.59
C ILE A 53 -15.35 14.32 -31.73
N THR A 54 -14.25 14.62 -31.04
CA THR A 54 -13.57 13.65 -30.17
C THR A 54 -14.35 13.42 -28.88
N ARG A 55 -14.10 12.28 -28.21
CA ARG A 55 -14.70 12.00 -26.90
C ARG A 55 -14.26 13.02 -25.84
N ASP A 56 -13.01 13.45 -25.90
CA ASP A 56 -12.47 14.45 -24.98
C ASP A 56 -13.16 15.81 -25.15
N GLU A 57 -13.44 16.23 -26.39
CA GLU A 57 -14.22 17.46 -26.67
C GLU A 57 -15.65 17.38 -26.13
N LEU A 58 -16.27 16.20 -26.25
CA LEU A 58 -17.59 15.94 -25.68
C LEU A 58 -17.55 16.02 -24.15
N ILE A 59 -16.57 15.36 -23.50
CA ILE A 59 -16.41 15.39 -22.03
C ILE A 59 -16.16 16.82 -21.54
N ALA A 60 -15.30 17.57 -22.23
CA ALA A 60 -14.98 18.93 -21.86
C ALA A 60 -16.21 19.87 -21.93
N THR A 61 -17.05 19.72 -22.96
CA THR A 61 -18.14 20.68 -23.22
C THR A 61 -19.49 20.25 -22.65
N VAL A 62 -19.88 18.99 -22.87
CA VAL A 62 -21.18 18.45 -22.46
C VAL A 62 -21.15 18.00 -21.00
N TRP A 63 -20.01 17.49 -20.52
CA TRP A 63 -19.83 17.02 -19.15
C TRP A 63 -18.95 17.92 -18.26
N GLU A 64 -18.50 19.08 -18.75
CA GLU A 64 -17.72 20.09 -17.99
C GLU A 64 -16.46 19.50 -17.32
N ASN A 65 -15.71 18.66 -18.05
CA ASN A 65 -14.50 17.98 -17.57
C ASN A 65 -14.73 17.01 -16.38
N ARG A 66 -15.97 16.62 -16.09
CA ARG A 66 -16.24 15.57 -15.09
C ARG A 66 -15.85 14.21 -15.66
N VAL A 67 -15.22 13.37 -14.82
CA VAL A 67 -14.89 11.99 -15.17
C VAL A 67 -16.19 11.21 -15.42
N VAL A 68 -16.35 10.67 -16.63
CA VAL A 68 -17.51 9.85 -17.03
C VAL A 68 -17.05 8.58 -17.74
N SER A 69 -17.77 7.49 -17.49
CA SER A 69 -17.52 6.21 -18.17
C SER A 69 -17.94 6.26 -19.63
N ASP A 70 -17.29 5.46 -20.47
CA ASP A 70 -17.63 5.33 -21.89
C ASP A 70 -19.09 4.90 -22.11
N ASP A 71 -19.64 4.09 -21.20
CA ASP A 71 -21.04 3.68 -21.22
C ASP A 71 -22.02 4.86 -21.08
N ALA A 72 -21.66 5.90 -20.33
CA ALA A 72 -22.51 7.08 -20.16
C ALA A 72 -22.61 7.90 -21.46
N ILE A 73 -21.49 8.03 -22.19
CA ILE A 73 -21.45 8.70 -23.50
C ILE A 73 -22.20 7.86 -24.52
N ASN A 74 -21.93 6.56 -24.58
CA ASN A 74 -22.58 5.63 -25.50
C ASN A 74 -24.10 5.57 -25.27
N ARG A 75 -24.56 5.61 -24.02
CA ARG A 75 -25.99 5.70 -23.68
C ARG A 75 -26.62 6.98 -24.24
N CYS A 76 -26.01 8.14 -24.04
CA CYS A 76 -26.55 9.41 -24.54
C CYS A 76 -26.63 9.44 -26.07
N ILE A 77 -25.59 8.92 -26.75
CA ILE A 77 -25.57 8.78 -28.21
C ILE A 77 -26.65 7.80 -28.67
N SER A 78 -26.82 6.68 -27.97
CA SER A 78 -27.87 5.69 -28.29
C SER A 78 -29.28 6.29 -28.19
N ILE A 79 -29.54 7.09 -27.14
CA ILE A 79 -30.82 7.79 -26.96
C ILE A 79 -31.07 8.77 -28.12
N LEU A 80 -30.08 9.57 -28.52
CA LEU A 80 -30.21 10.48 -29.66
C LEU A 80 -30.48 9.74 -30.97
N ARG A 81 -29.75 8.65 -31.24
CA ARG A 81 -29.93 7.84 -32.45
C ARG A 81 -31.30 7.21 -32.51
N GLN A 82 -31.79 6.67 -31.39
CA GLN A 82 -33.11 6.07 -31.31
C GLN A 82 -34.23 7.10 -31.55
N LYS A 83 -34.05 8.34 -31.08
CA LYS A 83 -35.05 9.40 -31.24
C LYS A 83 -35.04 10.03 -32.63
N LEU A 84 -33.86 10.32 -33.18
CA LEU A 84 -33.73 11.07 -34.43
C LEU A 84 -33.68 10.19 -35.68
N SER A 85 -33.31 8.91 -35.54
CA SER A 85 -33.12 7.98 -36.67
C SER A 85 -33.41 6.53 -36.24
N PRO A 86 -34.66 6.21 -35.87
CA PRO A 86 -35.02 4.88 -35.36
C PRO A 86 -34.71 3.75 -36.36
N ASP A 87 -34.83 4.03 -37.66
CA ASP A 87 -34.64 3.05 -38.74
C ASP A 87 -33.17 2.85 -39.15
N ASP A 88 -32.34 3.89 -39.05
CA ASP A 88 -30.88 3.82 -39.26
C ASP A 88 -30.15 4.64 -38.18
N LYS A 89 -29.66 3.92 -37.17
CA LYS A 89 -29.01 4.53 -36.00
C LYS A 89 -27.75 5.33 -36.35
N ASN A 90 -27.13 5.16 -37.53
CA ASN A 90 -25.92 5.90 -37.89
C ASN A 90 -26.17 7.01 -38.92
N ALA A 91 -27.40 7.19 -39.40
CA ALA A 91 -27.71 8.13 -40.49
C ALA A 91 -27.39 9.60 -40.16
N LEU A 92 -27.66 10.05 -38.93
CA LEU A 92 -27.44 11.45 -38.52
C LEU A 92 -26.23 11.65 -37.60
N ILE A 93 -25.85 10.61 -36.86
CA ILE A 93 -24.69 10.62 -35.96
C ILE A 93 -23.91 9.34 -36.21
N GLU A 94 -22.78 9.43 -36.90
CA GLU A 94 -21.91 8.31 -37.26
C GLU A 94 -20.81 8.11 -36.20
N THR A 95 -20.50 6.85 -35.86
CA THR A 95 -19.33 6.55 -35.03
C THR A 95 -18.09 6.41 -35.91
N VAL A 96 -17.12 7.31 -35.73
CA VAL A 96 -15.80 7.18 -36.36
C VAL A 96 -14.90 6.37 -35.42
N VAL A 97 -14.61 5.13 -35.81
CA VAL A 97 -13.85 4.16 -35.00
C VAL A 97 -12.55 4.78 -34.50
N ARG A 98 -12.33 4.70 -33.17
CA ARG A 98 -11.16 5.25 -32.45
C ARG A 98 -10.92 6.77 -32.56
N LYS A 99 -11.83 7.53 -33.15
CA LYS A 99 -11.70 9.00 -33.28
C LYS A 99 -12.83 9.79 -32.62
N GLY A 100 -14.07 9.29 -32.63
CA GLY A 100 -15.21 9.98 -32.00
C GLY A 100 -16.50 9.85 -32.80
N TYR A 101 -17.25 10.95 -32.93
CA TYR A 101 -18.54 10.98 -33.60
C TYR A 101 -18.58 12.08 -34.67
N LEU A 102 -19.27 11.83 -35.78
CA LEU A 102 -19.51 12.79 -36.85
C LEU A 102 -21.01 13.00 -36.98
N ALA A 103 -21.47 14.24 -36.84
CA ALA A 103 -22.89 14.58 -36.97
C ALA A 103 -23.17 15.30 -38.30
N HIS A 104 -24.28 14.92 -38.94
CA HIS A 104 -24.77 15.49 -40.19
C HIS A 104 -26.29 15.60 -40.14
N PHE A 105 -26.83 16.80 -39.95
CA PHE A 105 -28.27 17.03 -39.94
C PHE A 105 -28.73 17.70 -41.25
N PRO A 106 -29.87 17.29 -41.83
CA PRO A 106 -30.39 17.94 -43.03
C PRO A 106 -30.87 19.37 -42.72
N PRO A 107 -30.72 20.32 -43.65
CA PRO A 107 -31.27 21.66 -43.49
C PRO A 107 -32.79 21.62 -43.37
N ALA A 108 -33.38 22.57 -42.64
CA ALA A 108 -34.83 22.72 -42.55
C ALA A 108 -35.43 23.01 -43.95
N PRO A 109 -36.63 22.52 -44.27
CA PRO A 109 -37.28 22.84 -45.54
C PRO A 109 -37.49 24.36 -45.65
N SER A 110 -36.88 24.98 -46.67
CA SER A 110 -37.02 26.41 -46.93
C SER A 110 -38.43 26.71 -47.43
N VAL A 111 -39.14 27.61 -46.73
CA VAL A 111 -40.28 28.30 -47.32
C VAL A 111 -39.71 29.36 -48.26
N ASP A 112 -40.02 29.24 -49.54
CA ASP A 112 -39.58 30.16 -50.59
C ASP A 112 -40.02 31.60 -50.27
N VAL A 113 -39.04 32.51 -50.23
CA VAL A 113 -39.29 33.95 -50.28
C VAL A 113 -38.56 34.49 -51.51
N GLU A 114 -39.35 34.98 -52.46
CA GLU A 114 -38.95 35.51 -53.75
C GLU A 114 -37.97 36.69 -53.66
N ALA A 115 -37.14 36.78 -54.70
CA ALA A 115 -36.03 37.71 -54.88
C ALA A 115 -36.45 39.17 -55.10
N GLY A 116 -35.58 40.12 -54.69
CA GLY A 116 -35.69 41.52 -55.05
C GLY A 116 -34.43 42.37 -54.82
N TRP A 117 -33.64 42.52 -55.90
CA TRP A 117 -32.84 43.70 -56.31
C TRP A 117 -31.56 44.15 -55.56
N THR A 118 -30.42 43.78 -56.17
CA THR A 118 -29.27 44.57 -56.70
C THR A 118 -28.75 45.88 -56.05
N THR A 119 -27.40 45.91 -55.98
CA THR A 119 -26.44 47.05 -56.16
C THR A 119 -26.32 48.13 -55.08
N GLN A 120 -25.26 48.05 -54.26
CA GLN A 120 -24.30 49.14 -53.94
C GLN A 120 -23.32 48.76 -52.81
N VAL A 121 -22.16 48.17 -53.11
CA VAL A 121 -21.04 48.10 -52.14
C VAL A 121 -19.69 48.17 -52.85
N ALA A 122 -19.33 49.35 -53.36
CA ALA A 122 -17.96 49.64 -53.81
C ALA A 122 -17.30 50.79 -53.02
N GLN A 123 -17.91 51.29 -51.95
CA GLN A 123 -17.37 52.43 -51.17
C GLN A 123 -17.22 52.17 -49.66
N THR A 124 -17.84 51.14 -49.09
CA THR A 124 -17.83 50.88 -47.64
C THR A 124 -16.66 50.03 -47.15
N VAL A 125 -15.98 49.26 -48.02
CA VAL A 125 -14.89 48.33 -47.60
C VAL A 125 -13.66 49.07 -47.03
N ARG A 126 -13.42 50.33 -47.40
CA ARG A 126 -12.27 51.11 -46.92
C ARG A 126 -12.42 51.69 -45.50
N GLN A 127 -13.65 51.85 -44.99
CA GLN A 127 -13.86 52.37 -43.63
C GLN A 127 -13.84 51.25 -42.58
N TRP A 128 -14.35 50.06 -42.91
CA TRP A 128 -14.32 48.91 -42.00
C TRP A 128 -12.91 48.32 -41.83
N ALA A 129 -12.03 48.40 -42.83
CA ALA A 129 -10.64 47.98 -42.70
C ALA A 129 -9.87 48.77 -41.63
N LYS A 130 -10.19 50.06 -41.42
CA LYS A 130 -9.56 50.89 -40.38
C LYS A 130 -10.11 50.57 -38.99
N LEU A 131 -11.40 50.23 -38.88
CA LEU A 131 -12.01 49.81 -37.61
C LEU A 131 -11.54 48.42 -37.17
N VAL A 132 -11.35 47.49 -38.11
CA VAL A 132 -10.78 46.16 -37.82
C VAL A 132 -9.31 46.28 -37.42
N LEU A 133 -8.50 47.12 -38.08
CA LEU A 133 -7.12 47.35 -37.65
C LEU A 133 -7.03 47.98 -36.26
N PHE A 134 -7.94 48.92 -35.93
CA PHE A 134 -8.00 49.52 -34.61
C PHE A 134 -8.46 48.51 -33.54
N ALA A 135 -9.45 47.68 -33.84
CA ALA A 135 -9.90 46.61 -32.94
C ALA A 135 -8.81 45.55 -32.69
N VAL A 136 -8.04 45.19 -33.72
CA VAL A 136 -6.89 44.26 -33.58
C VAL A 136 -5.74 44.92 -32.81
N ALA A 137 -5.51 46.23 -32.98
CA ALA A 137 -4.51 46.95 -32.21
C ALA A 137 -4.91 47.11 -30.73
N VAL A 138 -6.19 47.36 -30.44
CA VAL A 138 -6.72 47.44 -29.07
C VAL A 138 -6.76 46.06 -28.42
N ALA A 139 -7.12 45.00 -29.15
CA ALA A 139 -7.04 43.62 -28.67
C ALA A 139 -5.59 43.17 -28.45
N GLY A 140 -4.67 43.57 -29.32
CA GLY A 140 -3.23 43.34 -29.17
C GLY A 140 -2.66 44.07 -27.96
N ALA A 141 -3.03 45.35 -27.76
CA ALA A 141 -2.62 46.13 -26.61
C ALA A 141 -3.26 45.65 -25.31
N ALA A 142 -4.53 45.21 -25.33
CA ALA A 142 -5.21 44.61 -24.18
C ALA A 142 -4.61 43.25 -23.82
N THR A 143 -4.21 42.44 -24.81
CA THR A 143 -3.49 41.18 -24.59
C THR A 143 -2.09 41.44 -24.03
N LEU A 144 -1.34 42.42 -24.57
CA LEU A 144 -0.01 42.79 -24.04
C LEU A 144 -0.09 43.43 -22.65
N MET A 145 -1.15 44.19 -22.38
CA MET A 145 -1.46 44.76 -21.07
C MET A 145 -1.92 43.68 -20.10
N PHE A 146 -2.69 42.68 -20.55
CA PHE A 146 -3.02 41.48 -19.78
C PHE A 146 -1.75 40.67 -19.46
N TYR A 147 -0.80 40.51 -20.37
CA TYR A 147 0.50 39.86 -20.06
C TYR A 147 1.45 40.71 -19.20
N ARG A 148 1.21 42.03 -19.08
CA ARG A 148 1.96 42.93 -18.18
C ARG A 148 1.29 43.17 -16.82
N LEU A 149 -0.02 42.94 -16.70
CA LEU A 149 -0.82 43.06 -15.46
C LEU A 149 -1.17 41.70 -14.85
N ALA A 150 -1.41 40.66 -15.66
CA ALA A 150 -1.24 39.28 -15.24
C ALA A 150 0.27 39.07 -15.17
N GLY A 151 0.84 39.37 -14.01
CA GLY A 151 2.22 39.05 -13.73
C GLY A 151 2.53 37.63 -14.18
N SER A 152 3.77 37.43 -14.66
CA SER A 152 4.42 36.11 -14.80
C SER A 152 3.81 35.12 -13.82
N PRO A 153 3.41 33.90 -14.24
CA PRO A 153 2.66 32.96 -13.43
C PRO A 153 3.31 32.95 -12.06
N THR A 154 2.60 33.53 -11.09
CA THR A 154 3.09 33.59 -9.72
C THR A 154 3.26 32.13 -9.36
N ALA A 155 4.50 31.66 -9.32
CA ALA A 155 4.82 30.43 -8.64
C ALA A 155 4.13 30.58 -7.29
N SER A 156 3.07 29.82 -7.08
CA SER A 156 2.32 29.81 -5.84
C SER A 156 3.37 29.76 -4.75
N ARG A 157 3.44 30.79 -3.90
CA ARG A 157 4.33 30.72 -2.72
C ARG A 157 3.99 29.39 -2.07
N PRO A 158 4.95 28.46 -1.90
CA PRO A 158 4.66 27.20 -1.25
C PRO A 158 4.05 27.54 0.09
N VAL A 159 2.77 27.20 0.28
CA VAL A 159 2.16 27.22 1.60
C VAL A 159 2.95 26.18 2.36
N ALA A 160 3.74 26.63 3.32
CA ALA A 160 4.57 25.74 4.11
C ALA A 160 3.65 24.77 4.84
N VAL A 161 3.70 23.50 4.45
CA VAL A 161 3.08 22.42 5.21
C VAL A 161 3.96 22.20 6.43
N SER A 162 3.66 22.90 7.53
CA SER A 162 4.25 22.58 8.83
C SER A 162 3.60 21.30 9.35
N GLY A 163 4.41 20.36 9.83
CA GLY A 163 3.94 19.11 10.40
C GLY A 163 2.96 19.36 11.55
N THR A 164 1.83 18.67 11.52
CA THR A 164 0.72 18.85 12.47
C THR A 164 1.09 18.63 13.95
N ASN A 165 2.19 17.92 14.22
CA ASN A 165 2.67 17.57 15.57
C ASN A 165 4.03 18.20 15.94
N GLY A 166 4.50 19.23 15.22
CA GLY A 166 5.81 19.86 15.48
C GLY A 166 7.02 19.03 15.05
N GLY A 167 6.80 17.89 14.38
CA GLY A 167 7.82 17.08 13.70
C GLY A 167 7.94 17.38 12.20
N PRO A 168 8.80 16.64 11.47
CA PRO A 168 8.89 16.76 10.01
C PRO A 168 7.54 16.45 9.35
N PRO A 169 7.18 17.14 8.24
CA PRO A 169 5.92 16.89 7.57
C PRO A 169 5.82 15.46 7.04
N MET A 170 4.61 14.91 7.03
CA MET A 170 4.32 13.53 6.66
C MET A 170 3.64 13.45 5.29
N VAL A 171 4.19 12.64 4.39
CA VAL A 171 3.69 12.47 3.02
C VAL A 171 3.21 11.03 2.80
N ALA A 172 2.02 10.86 2.26
CA ALA A 172 1.52 9.56 1.81
C ALA A 172 1.54 9.47 0.28
N VAL A 173 2.08 8.38 -0.27
CA VAL A 173 2.11 8.13 -1.72
C VAL A 173 1.04 7.11 -2.10
N LEU A 174 -0.10 7.57 -2.61
CA LEU A 174 -1.20 6.69 -2.98
C LEU A 174 -0.83 5.81 -4.18
N PRO A 175 -1.49 4.64 -4.33
CA PRO A 175 -1.34 3.81 -5.50
C PRO A 175 -1.61 4.59 -6.80
N PHE A 176 -0.62 4.65 -7.67
CA PHE A 176 -0.77 5.27 -8.98
C PHE A 176 -1.81 4.48 -9.78
N SER A 177 -2.72 5.21 -10.41
CA SER A 177 -3.71 4.64 -11.32
C SER A 177 -3.06 4.20 -12.64
N SER A 178 -3.66 3.23 -13.33
CA SER A 178 -3.23 2.83 -14.67
C SER A 178 -4.37 3.00 -15.66
N ALA A 179 -4.17 3.78 -16.72
CA ALA A 179 -5.13 3.96 -17.80
C ALA A 179 -4.74 3.07 -19.00
N GLY A 180 -5.35 1.90 -19.13
CA GLY A 180 -5.16 1.02 -20.30
C GLY A 180 -5.59 -0.43 -20.08
N GLU A 181 -6.03 -1.09 -21.16
CA GLU A 181 -6.26 -2.54 -21.20
C GLU A 181 -4.91 -3.25 -21.41
N GLY A 182 -4.18 -3.55 -20.33
CA GLY A 182 -2.94 -4.33 -20.42
C GLY A 182 -2.11 -4.33 -19.14
N GLY A 183 -1.54 -5.50 -18.79
CA GLY A 183 -0.78 -5.70 -17.55
C GLY A 183 0.53 -4.91 -17.44
N GLU A 184 1.05 -4.31 -18.52
CA GLU A 184 2.26 -3.48 -18.44
C GLU A 184 2.02 -2.16 -17.71
N SER A 185 0.96 -1.41 -18.04
CA SER A 185 0.67 -0.14 -17.35
C SER A 185 0.44 -0.35 -15.86
N GLU A 186 -0.25 -1.43 -15.49
CA GLU A 186 -0.46 -1.81 -14.08
C GLU A 186 0.85 -2.20 -13.38
N PHE A 187 1.70 -2.99 -14.05
CA PHE A 187 3.03 -3.35 -13.54
C PHE A 187 3.88 -2.11 -13.22
N PHE A 188 3.92 -1.13 -14.12
CA PHE A 188 4.70 0.11 -13.91
C PHE A 188 4.01 1.08 -12.95
N ALA A 189 2.69 1.17 -12.91
CA ALA A 189 1.99 1.99 -11.92
C ALA A 189 2.32 1.53 -10.50
N ALA A 190 2.31 0.21 -10.24
CA ALA A 190 2.75 -0.34 -8.97
C ALA A 190 4.25 -0.10 -8.71
N GLY A 191 5.10 -0.24 -9.74
CA GLY A 191 6.55 0.03 -9.65
C GLY A 191 6.88 1.48 -9.29
N VAL A 192 6.26 2.43 -9.98
CA VAL A 192 6.46 3.88 -9.78
C VAL A 192 6.10 4.29 -8.36
N GLN A 193 4.99 3.76 -7.80
CA GLN A 193 4.60 4.05 -6.43
C GLN A 193 5.69 3.67 -5.43
N ASP A 194 6.13 2.41 -5.45
CA ASP A 194 7.09 1.89 -4.47
C ASP A 194 8.48 2.51 -4.64
N ASP A 195 8.90 2.74 -5.89
CA ASP A 195 10.18 3.36 -6.16
C ASP A 195 10.19 4.83 -5.72
N LEU A 196 9.09 5.58 -5.94
CA LEU A 196 8.94 6.95 -5.42
C LEU A 196 8.98 6.97 -3.90
N LEU A 197 8.25 6.06 -3.24
CA LEU A 197 8.30 5.92 -1.79
C LEU A 197 9.73 5.68 -1.31
N THR A 198 10.46 4.76 -1.96
CA THR A 198 11.86 4.44 -1.65
C THR A 198 12.80 5.63 -1.86
N GLN A 199 12.54 6.52 -2.83
CA GLN A 199 13.34 7.74 -3.00
C GLN A 199 13.00 8.79 -1.93
N LEU A 200 11.72 8.93 -1.58
CA LEU A 200 11.27 9.89 -0.58
C LEU A 200 11.72 9.49 0.85
N THR A 201 11.85 8.19 1.16
CA THR A 201 12.36 7.75 2.48
C THR A 201 13.81 8.15 2.73
N LYS A 202 14.56 8.48 1.67
CA LYS A 202 15.94 8.97 1.76
C LYS A 202 16.04 10.41 2.26
N LEU A 203 14.91 11.13 2.31
CA LEU A 203 14.86 12.54 2.69
C LEU A 203 14.67 12.66 4.20
N GLN A 204 15.56 13.38 4.89
CA GLN A 204 15.47 13.58 6.35
C GLN A 204 14.46 14.64 6.77
N SER A 205 14.18 15.54 5.84
CA SER A 205 13.33 16.72 6.03
C SER A 205 11.83 16.41 6.05
N MET A 206 11.44 15.16 5.79
CA MET A 206 10.06 14.71 5.82
C MET A 206 9.98 13.24 6.24
N ARG A 207 8.77 12.82 6.64
CA ARG A 207 8.43 11.41 6.86
C ARG A 207 7.51 10.90 5.76
N VAL A 208 7.56 9.60 5.51
CA VAL A 208 6.78 8.97 4.44
C VAL A 208 5.94 7.83 5.00
N ILE A 209 4.65 7.82 4.69
CA ILE A 209 3.75 6.70 5.01
C ILE A 209 4.09 5.50 4.13
N SER A 210 4.20 4.33 4.76
CA SER A 210 4.50 3.03 4.14
C SER A 210 3.47 2.62 3.08
N SER A 211 3.95 1.89 2.06
CA SER A 211 3.12 1.39 0.94
C SER A 211 1.99 0.46 1.40
N THR A 212 2.22 -0.31 2.46
CA THR A 212 1.24 -1.19 3.10
C THR A 212 0.02 -0.43 3.60
N SER A 213 0.22 0.75 4.17
CA SER A 213 -0.84 1.60 4.71
C SER A 213 -1.68 2.32 3.66
N VAL A 214 -1.18 2.45 2.44
CA VAL A 214 -1.90 3.13 1.35
C VAL A 214 -2.55 2.17 0.35
N ARG A 215 -2.22 0.88 0.44
CA ARG A 215 -2.62 -0.16 -0.53
C ARG A 215 -4.13 -0.25 -0.77
N GLU A 216 -4.94 -0.06 0.27
CA GLU A 216 -6.39 -0.15 0.18
C GLU A 216 -7.08 1.02 -0.52
N TYR A 217 -6.38 2.16 -0.69
CA TYR A 217 -6.96 3.33 -1.36
C TYR A 217 -6.88 3.21 -2.89
N ARG A 218 -6.36 2.10 -3.42
CA ARG A 218 -6.37 1.80 -4.85
C ARG A 218 -7.80 1.85 -5.38
N ASN A 219 -8.00 2.57 -6.49
CA ASN A 219 -9.27 2.66 -7.22
C ASN A 219 -10.49 3.09 -6.38
N THR A 220 -10.29 3.70 -5.20
CA THR A 220 -11.42 4.14 -4.38
C THR A 220 -11.56 5.66 -4.50
N PRO A 221 -12.65 6.19 -5.10
CA PRO A 221 -12.91 7.62 -5.07
C PRO A 221 -13.21 8.01 -3.61
N ARG A 222 -12.22 8.59 -2.93
CA ARG A 222 -12.34 9.07 -1.55
C ARG A 222 -11.93 10.52 -1.45
N ASN A 223 -12.41 11.15 -0.38
CA ASN A 223 -12.04 12.50 0.00
C ASN A 223 -10.60 12.50 0.54
N ILE A 224 -9.69 13.23 -0.11
CA ILE A 224 -8.27 13.33 0.27
C ILE A 224 -8.11 13.74 1.73
N ARG A 225 -8.97 14.63 2.24
CA ARG A 225 -8.95 15.03 3.66
C ARG A 225 -9.25 13.90 4.62
N LYS A 226 -10.13 12.99 4.22
CA LYS A 226 -10.43 11.80 5.02
C LYS A 226 -9.23 10.85 5.03
N ILE A 227 -8.61 10.60 3.87
CA ILE A 227 -7.40 9.77 3.78
C ILE A 227 -6.27 10.38 4.61
N GLY A 228 -6.04 11.68 4.48
CA GLY A 228 -5.03 12.41 5.25
C GLY A 228 -5.19 12.22 6.74
N LYS A 229 -6.42 12.38 7.25
CA LYS A 229 -6.73 12.16 8.66
C LYS A 229 -6.57 10.69 9.09
N GLU A 230 -6.98 9.74 8.26
CA GLU A 230 -6.85 8.30 8.55
C GLU A 230 -5.38 7.84 8.59
N LEU A 231 -4.52 8.47 7.79
CA LEU A 231 -3.10 8.14 7.71
C LEU A 231 -2.20 9.02 8.59
N GLY A 232 -2.72 10.12 9.14
CA GLY A 232 -1.88 11.14 9.78
C GLY A 232 -0.97 11.88 8.80
N ALA A 233 -1.28 11.88 7.50
CA ALA A 233 -0.47 12.52 6.48
C ALA A 233 -0.82 14.02 6.36
N ASP A 234 0.20 14.88 6.25
CA ASP A 234 0.03 16.31 6.00
C ASP A 234 -0.14 16.62 4.50
N ALA A 235 0.43 15.78 3.63
CA ALA A 235 0.27 15.86 2.18
C ALA A 235 0.10 14.47 1.54
N ILE A 236 -0.59 14.43 0.41
CA ILE A 236 -0.86 13.21 -0.36
C ILE A 236 -0.31 13.38 -1.78
N LEU A 237 0.58 12.46 -2.18
CA LEU A 237 1.06 12.31 -3.54
C LEU A 237 0.21 11.25 -4.26
N GLU A 238 -0.45 11.64 -5.34
CA GLU A 238 -1.19 10.73 -6.19
C GLU A 238 -0.88 10.97 -7.67
N GLY A 239 -1.27 10.02 -8.51
CA GLY A 239 -0.94 10.09 -9.92
C GLY A 239 -1.45 8.93 -10.75
N GLY A 240 -0.99 8.90 -11.99
CA GLY A 240 -1.31 7.87 -12.95
C GLY A 240 -0.15 7.56 -13.87
N VAL A 241 -0.16 6.34 -14.40
CA VAL A 241 0.79 5.87 -15.41
C VAL A 241 0.00 5.36 -16.61
N GLN A 242 0.38 5.83 -17.79
CA GLN A 242 -0.16 5.37 -19.05
C GLN A 242 0.98 5.03 -19.99
N ILE A 243 0.95 3.83 -20.57
CA ILE A 243 1.90 3.40 -21.58
C ILE A 243 1.17 3.26 -22.91
N ALA A 244 1.62 3.98 -23.93
CA ALA A 244 1.07 3.90 -25.27
C ALA A 244 2.14 4.25 -26.31
N ASN A 245 2.17 3.50 -27.42
CA ASN A 245 3.06 3.77 -28.57
C ASN A 245 4.55 3.96 -28.18
N ASN A 246 5.07 3.07 -27.32
CA ASN A 246 6.45 3.13 -26.80
C ASN A 246 6.78 4.42 -26.01
N ARG A 247 5.76 5.08 -25.45
CA ARG A 247 5.91 6.22 -24.54
C ARG A 247 5.22 5.93 -23.23
N ILE A 248 5.80 6.45 -22.17
CA ILE A 248 5.22 6.47 -20.83
C ILE A 248 4.84 7.89 -20.49
N ARG A 249 3.59 8.07 -20.07
CA ARG A 249 3.06 9.30 -19.49
C ARG A 249 2.82 9.07 -18.01
N ILE A 250 3.43 9.90 -17.18
CA ILE A 250 3.25 9.89 -15.73
C ILE A 250 2.69 11.25 -15.32
N ASN A 251 1.49 11.27 -14.75
CA ASN A 251 0.96 12.44 -14.06
C ASN A 251 1.15 12.25 -12.56
N ALA A 252 1.65 13.28 -11.88
CA ALA A 252 1.84 13.26 -10.44
C ALA A 252 1.40 14.60 -9.86
N GLN A 253 0.73 14.55 -8.72
CA GLN A 253 0.29 15.73 -8.00
C GLN A 253 0.40 15.55 -6.49
N LEU A 254 0.81 16.60 -5.82
CA LEU A 254 0.91 16.70 -4.37
C LEU A 254 -0.22 17.61 -3.88
N ILE A 255 -1.01 17.10 -2.95
CA ILE A 255 -2.21 17.75 -2.42
C ILE A 255 -2.03 17.95 -0.91
N ASP A 256 -2.36 19.13 -0.39
CA ASP A 256 -2.42 19.35 1.06
C ASP A 256 -3.59 18.56 1.63
N ALA A 257 -3.30 17.65 2.54
CA ALA A 257 -4.27 16.70 3.05
C ALA A 257 -5.30 17.34 4.01
N ARG A 258 -5.15 18.61 4.38
CA ARG A 258 -6.05 19.33 5.28
C ARG A 258 -7.01 20.22 4.50
N THR A 259 -6.50 20.91 3.48
CA THR A 259 -7.26 21.88 2.70
C THR A 259 -7.79 21.31 1.39
N ASP A 260 -7.28 20.17 0.92
CA ASP A 260 -7.56 19.63 -0.42
C ASP A 260 -7.02 20.52 -1.56
N GLU A 261 -6.04 21.38 -1.26
CA GLU A 261 -5.41 22.28 -2.23
C GLU A 261 -4.22 21.62 -2.93
N HIS A 262 -4.09 21.84 -4.23
CA HIS A 262 -2.93 21.38 -4.99
C HIS A 262 -1.69 22.20 -4.64
N LEU A 263 -0.68 21.54 -4.07
CA LEU A 263 0.63 22.12 -3.78
C LEU A 263 1.53 22.12 -5.02
N TRP A 264 1.43 21.06 -5.82
CA TRP A 264 2.22 20.86 -7.03
C TRP A 264 1.55 19.82 -7.93
N ALA A 265 1.66 19.97 -9.25
CA ALA A 265 1.19 18.98 -10.21
C ALA A 265 1.97 19.10 -11.52
N GLU A 266 2.45 17.99 -12.05
CA GLU A 266 3.17 17.94 -13.33
C GLU A 266 2.82 16.68 -14.14
N THR A 267 3.04 16.77 -15.45
CA THR A 267 2.91 15.65 -16.38
C THR A 267 4.25 15.44 -17.09
N TYR A 268 4.73 14.21 -17.04
CA TYR A 268 5.95 13.77 -17.69
C TYR A 268 5.61 12.85 -18.85
N GLU A 269 6.13 13.16 -20.03
CA GLU A 269 6.10 12.26 -21.18
C GLU A 269 7.53 11.91 -21.57
N ARG A 270 7.84 10.61 -21.61
CA ARG A 270 9.15 10.09 -21.96
C ARG A 270 9.02 8.88 -22.87
N GLU A 271 10.12 8.54 -23.53
CA GLU A 271 10.27 7.23 -24.14
C GLU A 271 10.18 6.14 -23.08
N PHE A 272 9.59 5.00 -23.42
CA PHE A 272 9.42 3.86 -22.52
C PHE A 272 10.75 3.09 -22.35
N LEU A 273 11.68 3.72 -21.64
CA LEU A 273 12.97 3.18 -21.24
C LEU A 273 13.10 3.24 -19.72
N LEU A 274 13.61 2.17 -19.11
CA LEU A 274 13.67 2.06 -17.65
C LEU A 274 14.43 3.21 -16.99
N ALA A 275 15.59 3.60 -17.56
CA ALA A 275 16.36 4.76 -17.10
C ALA A 275 15.53 6.05 -17.10
N LYS A 276 14.68 6.27 -18.13
CA LYS A 276 13.82 7.46 -18.21
C LYS A 276 12.69 7.45 -17.18
N ILE A 277 12.21 6.27 -16.78
CA ILE A 277 11.23 6.14 -15.70
C ILE A 277 11.89 6.53 -14.37
N PHE A 278 13.10 6.06 -14.10
CA PHE A 278 13.85 6.42 -12.89
C PHE A 278 14.23 7.91 -12.84
N GLU A 279 14.60 8.52 -13.98
CA GLU A 279 14.82 9.98 -14.08
C GLU A 279 13.56 10.75 -13.68
N VAL A 280 12.38 10.37 -14.20
CA VAL A 280 11.11 11.02 -13.84
C VAL A 280 10.80 10.83 -12.36
N GLN A 281 11.06 9.66 -11.78
CA GLN A 281 10.86 9.45 -10.34
C GLN A 281 11.77 10.35 -9.49
N ALA A 282 13.02 10.56 -9.90
CA ALA A 282 13.94 11.47 -9.23
C ALA A 282 13.47 12.93 -9.35
N ASP A 283 12.96 13.34 -10.52
CA ASP A 283 12.36 14.66 -10.75
C ASP A 283 11.16 14.89 -9.82
N ILE A 284 10.24 13.92 -9.75
CA ILE A 284 9.06 13.95 -8.87
C ILE A 284 9.50 14.04 -7.41
N ALA A 285 10.43 13.20 -6.94
CA ALA A 285 10.91 13.24 -5.55
C ALA A 285 11.53 14.60 -5.21
N GLY A 286 12.31 15.18 -6.13
CA GLY A 286 12.87 16.52 -5.98
C GLY A 286 11.81 17.63 -5.97
N ALA A 287 10.75 17.49 -6.77
CA ALA A 287 9.64 18.44 -6.80
C ALA A 287 8.80 18.39 -5.52
N VAL A 288 8.49 17.18 -5.04
CA VAL A 288 7.80 16.96 -3.76
C VAL A 288 8.61 17.56 -2.62
N ALA A 289 9.93 17.33 -2.56
CA ALA A 289 10.79 17.96 -1.55
C ALA A 289 10.69 19.49 -1.57
N ARG A 290 10.77 20.12 -2.75
CA ARG A 290 10.63 21.58 -2.88
C ARG A 290 9.25 22.07 -2.46
N ALA A 291 8.19 21.37 -2.84
CA ALA A 291 6.81 21.72 -2.49
C ALA A 291 6.56 21.63 -0.99
N MET A 292 7.18 20.67 -0.30
CA MET A 292 7.15 20.53 1.15
C MET A 292 8.11 21.50 1.88
N ASN A 293 8.72 22.45 1.16
CA ASN A 293 9.70 23.41 1.66
C ASN A 293 10.91 22.75 2.35
N ALA A 294 11.26 21.54 1.92
CA ALA A 294 12.42 20.81 2.36
C ALA A 294 13.67 21.26 1.58
N THR A 295 14.76 21.56 2.29
CA THR A 295 16.06 21.81 1.65
C THR A 295 16.79 20.48 1.45
N LEU A 296 16.96 20.08 0.19
CA LEU A 296 17.73 18.90 -0.17
C LEU A 296 19.23 19.17 -0.06
N THR A 297 19.92 18.38 0.76
CA THR A 297 21.38 18.31 0.81
C THR A 297 21.97 17.79 -0.51
N ALA A 298 23.25 18.03 -0.75
CA ALA A 298 23.94 17.50 -1.94
C ALA A 298 23.89 15.96 -1.98
N GLN A 299 24.06 15.33 -0.82
CA GLN A 299 24.00 13.87 -0.66
C GLN A 299 22.60 13.33 -0.97
N GLU A 300 21.53 13.94 -0.48
CA GLU A 300 20.16 13.51 -0.81
C GLU A 300 19.90 13.61 -2.32
N LYS A 301 20.33 14.69 -2.97
CA LYS A 301 20.18 14.87 -4.43
C LYS A 301 20.89 13.77 -5.23
N GLU A 302 22.12 13.44 -4.84
CA GLU A 302 22.86 12.35 -5.47
C GLU A 302 22.16 11.01 -5.26
N GLN A 303 21.67 10.75 -4.03
CA GLN A 303 21.03 9.50 -3.69
C GLN A 303 19.70 9.27 -4.41
N ILE A 304 18.88 10.31 -4.61
CA ILE A 304 17.62 10.19 -5.36
C ILE A 304 17.83 10.05 -6.87
N ALA A 305 18.94 10.56 -7.40
CA ALA A 305 19.29 10.48 -8.81
C ALA A 305 19.90 9.12 -9.24
N LEU A 306 20.25 8.25 -8.29
CA LEU A 306 20.81 6.93 -8.59
C LEU A 306 19.77 6.05 -9.31
N ILE A 307 20.10 5.69 -10.55
CA ILE A 307 19.37 4.69 -11.33
C ILE A 307 19.66 3.30 -10.74
N PRO A 308 18.65 2.55 -10.28
CA PRO A 308 18.88 1.25 -9.63
C PRO A 308 19.36 0.16 -10.59
N THR A 309 18.81 0.13 -11.81
CA THR A 309 19.15 -0.81 -12.88
C THR A 309 18.69 -0.26 -14.23
N GLU A 310 19.41 -0.57 -15.30
CA GLU A 310 18.98 -0.32 -16.69
C GLU A 310 18.40 -1.59 -17.34
N ASN A 311 18.48 -2.74 -16.67
CA ASN A 311 18.01 -4.02 -17.19
C ASN A 311 16.56 -4.27 -16.77
N MET A 312 15.65 -4.19 -17.75
CA MET A 312 14.22 -4.41 -17.53
C MET A 312 13.88 -5.82 -17.01
N ALA A 313 14.62 -6.85 -17.43
CA ALA A 313 14.40 -8.21 -16.96
C ALA A 313 14.78 -8.35 -15.48
N ALA A 314 15.92 -7.76 -15.08
CA ALA A 314 16.35 -7.72 -13.68
C ALA A 314 15.35 -6.96 -12.80
N TYR A 315 14.83 -5.83 -13.29
CA TYR A 315 13.79 -5.07 -12.60
C TYR A 315 12.49 -5.88 -12.43
N ARG A 316 12.05 -6.61 -13.46
CA ARG A 316 10.86 -7.49 -13.35
C ARG A 316 11.05 -8.61 -12.34
N ALA A 317 12.23 -9.23 -12.28
CA ALA A 317 12.56 -10.25 -11.28
C ALA A 317 12.54 -9.66 -9.86
N TYR A 318 13.17 -8.51 -9.65
CA TYR A 318 13.13 -7.78 -8.39
C TYR A 318 11.69 -7.45 -7.94
N ARG A 319 10.86 -6.90 -8.85
CA ARG A 319 9.46 -6.57 -8.56
C ARG A 319 8.60 -7.80 -8.28
N ARG A 320 8.93 -8.95 -8.88
CA ARG A 320 8.29 -10.24 -8.54
C ARG A 320 8.57 -10.61 -7.08
N ALA A 321 9.81 -10.48 -6.63
CA ALA A 321 10.18 -10.72 -5.23
C ALA A 321 9.41 -9.76 -4.29
N MET A 322 9.43 -8.44 -4.56
CA MET A 322 8.72 -7.45 -3.74
C MET A 322 7.22 -7.76 -3.59
N ARG A 323 6.56 -8.21 -4.66
CA ARG A 323 5.15 -8.62 -4.58
C ARG A 323 4.94 -9.79 -3.63
N ILE A 324 5.83 -10.80 -3.67
CA ILE A 324 5.77 -11.96 -2.77
C ILE A 324 5.92 -11.53 -1.31
N ARG A 325 6.84 -10.59 -1.02
CA ARG A 325 6.98 -10.01 0.32
C ARG A 325 5.69 -9.35 0.80
N ASP A 326 5.03 -8.59 -0.08
CA ASP A 326 3.85 -7.80 0.29
C ASP A 326 2.57 -8.65 0.46
N THR A 327 2.50 -9.84 -0.16
CA THR A 327 1.31 -10.72 -0.15
C THR A 327 1.52 -12.09 0.49
N GLY A 328 2.75 -12.43 0.84
CA GLY A 328 3.16 -13.79 1.23
C GLY A 328 4.23 -13.80 2.30
N SER A 329 5.11 -14.80 2.25
CA SER A 329 6.17 -15.01 3.24
C SER A 329 7.55 -14.88 2.60
N MET A 330 8.51 -14.30 3.34
CA MET A 330 9.92 -14.31 2.94
C MET A 330 10.51 -15.72 2.86
N SER A 331 9.86 -16.71 3.47
CA SER A 331 10.25 -18.12 3.38
C SER A 331 9.75 -18.82 2.11
N ASP A 332 8.99 -18.14 1.26
CA ASP A 332 8.60 -18.67 -0.05
C ASP A 332 9.85 -18.89 -0.92
N PRO A 333 10.11 -20.11 -1.43
CA PRO A 333 11.26 -20.37 -2.29
C PRO A 333 11.34 -19.46 -3.53
N GLU A 334 10.19 -19.04 -4.08
CA GLU A 334 10.15 -18.13 -5.24
C GLU A 334 10.61 -16.70 -4.88
N TYR A 335 10.56 -16.31 -3.59
CA TYR A 335 11.08 -15.02 -3.11
C TYR A 335 12.60 -14.96 -3.27
N LEU A 336 13.32 -15.97 -2.76
CA LEU A 336 14.77 -16.06 -2.87
C LEU A 336 15.21 -16.15 -4.34
N LYS A 337 14.57 -17.04 -5.10
CA LYS A 337 14.88 -17.28 -6.51
C LYS A 337 14.72 -16.04 -7.37
N ALA A 338 13.71 -15.20 -7.08
CA ALA A 338 13.50 -13.95 -7.80
C ALA A 338 14.65 -12.95 -7.62
N PHE A 339 15.30 -12.89 -6.45
CA PHE A 339 16.49 -12.05 -6.29
C PHE A 339 17.73 -12.65 -6.93
N GLU A 340 17.90 -13.97 -6.88
CA GLU A 340 18.99 -14.65 -7.60
C GLU A 340 18.93 -14.37 -9.10
N GLU A 341 17.73 -14.47 -9.68
CA GLU A 341 17.50 -14.09 -11.08
C GLU A 341 17.81 -12.61 -11.33
N ALA A 342 17.39 -11.71 -10.44
CA ALA A 342 17.63 -10.27 -10.60
C ALA A 342 19.13 -9.94 -10.62
N VAL A 343 19.92 -10.51 -9.70
CA VAL A 343 21.37 -10.23 -9.63
C VAL A 343 22.16 -10.96 -10.72
N ALA A 344 21.66 -12.08 -11.23
CA ALA A 344 22.24 -12.76 -12.39
C ALA A 344 22.02 -11.96 -13.69
N LEU A 345 20.84 -11.36 -13.84
CA LEU A 345 20.49 -10.52 -14.99
C LEU A 345 21.20 -9.16 -14.95
N ASP A 346 21.36 -8.57 -13.76
CA ASP A 346 22.14 -7.34 -13.56
C ASP A 346 23.03 -7.43 -12.31
N PRO A 347 24.31 -7.81 -12.50
CA PRO A 347 25.28 -7.91 -11.41
C PRO A 347 25.65 -6.58 -10.75
N THR A 348 25.14 -5.44 -11.23
CA THR A 348 25.34 -4.10 -10.66
C THR A 348 24.11 -3.60 -9.87
N PHE A 349 23.02 -4.37 -9.84
CA PHE A 349 21.76 -3.99 -9.19
C PHE A 349 21.86 -4.08 -7.66
N ARG A 350 22.42 -3.04 -7.04
CA ARG A 350 22.72 -2.95 -5.60
C ARG A 350 21.54 -3.29 -4.69
N ARG A 351 20.33 -2.81 -5.01
CA ARG A 351 19.12 -3.11 -4.23
C ARG A 351 18.80 -4.60 -4.21
N ALA A 352 18.90 -5.29 -5.35
CA ALA A 352 18.65 -6.73 -5.43
C ALA A 352 19.69 -7.53 -4.63
N TRP A 353 20.96 -7.12 -4.65
CA TRP A 353 22.00 -7.73 -3.82
C TRP A 353 21.73 -7.58 -2.32
N ALA A 354 21.29 -6.40 -1.86
CA ALA A 354 20.99 -6.18 -0.44
C ALA A 354 19.80 -7.00 0.07
N GLU A 355 18.75 -7.12 -0.76
CA GLU A 355 17.60 -7.96 -0.45
C GLU A 355 17.96 -9.46 -0.52
N LEU A 356 18.85 -9.87 -1.42
CA LEU A 356 19.37 -11.24 -1.48
C LEU A 356 20.13 -11.60 -0.19
N VAL A 357 21.03 -10.73 0.28
CA VAL A 357 21.73 -10.92 1.56
C VAL A 357 20.73 -10.99 2.71
N SER A 358 19.79 -10.05 2.77
CA SER A 358 18.80 -10.00 3.85
C SER A 358 17.94 -11.26 3.88
N THR A 359 17.54 -11.79 2.71
CA THR A 359 16.77 -13.03 2.58
C THR A 359 17.58 -14.25 2.98
N LEU A 360 18.81 -14.41 2.46
CA LEU A 360 19.69 -15.53 2.80
C LEU A 360 19.99 -15.59 4.30
N THR A 361 20.27 -14.44 4.90
CA THR A 361 20.57 -14.33 6.32
C THR A 361 19.31 -14.60 7.16
N TYR A 362 18.14 -14.08 6.77
CA TYR A 362 16.86 -14.36 7.43
C TYR A 362 16.51 -15.85 7.44
N LEU A 363 16.67 -16.53 6.30
CA LEU A 363 16.44 -17.98 6.20
C LEU A 363 17.39 -18.79 7.09
N ASN A 364 18.52 -18.20 7.48
CA ASN A 364 19.48 -18.80 8.39
C ASN A 364 19.35 -18.30 9.84
N PHE A 365 18.31 -17.53 10.20
CA PHE A 365 18.22 -16.97 11.56
C PHE A 365 18.18 -18.06 12.66
N TYR A 366 17.42 -19.13 12.45
CA TYR A 366 17.39 -20.27 13.37
C TYR A 366 18.26 -21.45 12.90
N GLY A 367 18.87 -21.37 11.73
CA GLY A 367 19.67 -22.46 11.16
C GLY A 367 21.16 -22.24 11.35
N ASP A 368 21.93 -23.32 11.24
CA ASP A 368 23.37 -23.27 10.96
C ASP A 368 23.65 -23.85 9.58
N HIS A 369 22.92 -23.37 8.58
CA HIS A 369 23.03 -23.84 7.21
C HIS A 369 24.29 -23.22 6.58
N THR A 370 25.39 -23.96 6.62
CA THR A 370 26.70 -23.53 6.07
C THR A 370 26.60 -22.99 4.65
N GLU A 371 25.75 -23.58 3.81
CA GLU A 371 25.54 -23.13 2.43
C GLU A 371 24.81 -21.78 2.33
N LEU A 372 23.81 -21.52 3.18
CA LEU A 372 23.16 -20.21 3.24
C LEU A 372 24.15 -19.14 3.73
N THR A 373 24.98 -19.47 4.74
CA THR A 373 26.04 -18.59 5.22
C THR A 373 27.03 -18.23 4.13
N ARG A 374 27.58 -19.24 3.44
CA ARG A 374 28.54 -19.03 2.34
C ARG A 374 27.96 -18.12 1.26
N ARG A 375 26.72 -18.37 0.83
CA ARG A 375 26.04 -17.57 -0.19
C ARG A 375 25.76 -16.13 0.29
N ALA A 376 25.38 -15.96 1.55
CA ALA A 376 25.16 -14.63 2.13
C ALA A 376 26.45 -13.82 2.17
N GLU A 377 27.58 -14.44 2.54
CA GLU A 377 28.90 -13.80 2.58
C GLU A 377 29.37 -13.40 1.19
N GLU A 378 29.20 -14.26 0.18
CA GLU A 378 29.52 -13.95 -1.21
C GLU A 378 28.69 -12.78 -1.75
N ALA A 379 27.38 -12.79 -1.48
CA ALA A 379 26.48 -11.71 -1.87
C ALA A 379 26.82 -10.38 -1.15
N LEU A 380 27.18 -10.45 0.13
CA LEU A 380 27.55 -9.28 0.93
C LEU A 380 28.88 -8.67 0.48
N GLU A 381 29.89 -9.49 0.19
CA GLU A 381 31.17 -9.01 -0.36
C GLU A 381 31.00 -8.43 -1.76
N ARG A 382 30.12 -9.01 -2.58
CA ARG A 382 29.77 -8.43 -3.89
C ARG A 382 29.12 -7.06 -3.74
N LEU A 383 28.15 -6.92 -2.83
CA LEU A 383 27.49 -5.64 -2.55
C LEU A 383 28.49 -4.60 -2.01
N LYS A 384 29.37 -5.01 -1.10
CA LYS A 384 30.43 -4.17 -0.54
C LYS A 384 31.37 -3.64 -1.64
N ALA A 385 31.78 -4.50 -2.57
CA ALA A 385 32.63 -4.10 -3.68
C ALA A 385 31.94 -3.12 -4.64
N LEU A 386 30.61 -3.20 -4.77
CA LEU A 386 29.81 -2.31 -5.61
C LEU A 386 29.53 -0.95 -4.96
N ALA A 387 29.20 -0.94 -3.66
CA ALA A 387 28.80 0.28 -2.94
C ALA A 387 29.02 0.17 -1.42
N PRO A 388 30.27 0.30 -0.95
CA PRO A 388 30.63 0.06 0.46
C PRO A 388 30.01 1.08 1.43
N ASP A 389 29.64 2.27 0.95
CA ASP A 389 29.05 3.34 1.78
C ASP A 389 27.53 3.48 1.59
N SER A 390 26.90 2.55 0.85
CA SER A 390 25.45 2.60 0.61
C SER A 390 24.64 2.21 1.83
N VAL A 391 23.44 2.78 1.95
CA VAL A 391 22.48 2.38 2.98
C VAL A 391 22.06 0.92 2.79
N GLU A 392 21.93 0.47 1.54
CA GLU A 392 21.63 -0.91 1.19
C GLU A 392 22.69 -1.89 1.74
N TYR A 393 23.98 -1.55 1.61
CA TYR A 393 25.06 -2.34 2.19
C TYR A 393 24.99 -2.37 3.72
N ARG A 394 24.78 -1.23 4.36
CA ARG A 394 24.74 -1.12 5.84
C ARG A 394 23.59 -1.92 6.43
N ILE A 395 22.40 -1.87 5.84
CA ILE A 395 21.26 -2.69 6.26
C ILE A 395 21.56 -4.18 6.08
N ALA A 396 22.07 -4.58 4.91
CA ALA A 396 22.43 -5.98 4.63
C ALA A 396 23.53 -6.51 5.58
N GLN A 397 24.52 -5.68 5.90
CA GLN A 397 25.57 -6.01 6.87
C GLN A 397 25.00 -6.17 8.28
N ALA A 398 24.12 -5.27 8.72
CA ALA A 398 23.45 -5.39 10.01
C ALA A 398 22.60 -6.66 10.08
N ALA A 399 21.87 -7.01 9.00
CA ALA A 399 21.11 -8.24 8.90
C ALA A 399 22.01 -9.49 8.98
N TYR A 400 23.18 -9.49 8.32
CA TYR A 400 24.17 -10.56 8.44
C TYR A 400 24.72 -10.69 9.87
N LEU A 401 25.11 -9.58 10.51
CA LEU A 401 25.60 -9.57 11.89
C LEU A 401 24.53 -10.09 12.87
N TYR A 402 23.29 -9.68 12.66
CA TYR A 402 22.14 -10.09 13.47
C TYR A 402 21.77 -11.56 13.27
N ASN A 403 21.57 -11.98 12.01
CA ASN A 403 21.01 -13.29 11.72
C ASN A 403 22.06 -14.42 11.71
N ILE A 404 23.29 -14.16 11.30
CA ILE A 404 24.33 -15.20 11.17
C ILE A 404 25.30 -15.13 12.34
N LEU A 405 26.02 -14.01 12.49
CA LEU A 405 27.07 -13.89 13.51
C LEU A 405 26.53 -13.74 14.94
N LYS A 406 25.25 -13.38 15.09
CA LYS A 406 24.61 -13.04 16.38
C LYS A 406 25.36 -11.95 17.17
N ASP A 407 26.03 -11.07 16.42
CA ASP A 407 26.77 -9.92 16.93
C ASP A 407 25.85 -8.70 16.98
N TYR A 408 24.94 -8.75 17.96
CA TYR A 408 23.87 -7.77 18.10
C TYR A 408 24.38 -6.37 18.41
N ASP A 409 25.51 -6.22 19.11
CA ASP A 409 26.06 -4.92 19.47
C ASP A 409 26.60 -4.18 18.24
N ARG A 410 27.28 -4.91 17.32
CA ARG A 410 27.70 -4.31 16.04
C ARG A 410 26.52 -4.06 15.11
N ALA A 411 25.54 -4.95 15.09
CA ALA A 411 24.32 -4.75 14.31
C ALA A 411 23.57 -3.50 14.79
N ASP A 412 23.43 -3.33 16.11
CA ASP A 412 22.78 -2.18 16.75
C ASP A 412 23.46 -0.86 16.36
N LYS A 413 24.80 -0.81 16.47
CA LYS A 413 25.57 0.37 16.09
C LYS A 413 25.27 0.81 14.64
N ILE A 414 25.32 -0.14 13.70
CA ILE A 414 25.08 0.16 12.29
C ILE A 414 23.63 0.60 12.06
N ILE A 415 22.67 -0.12 12.61
CA ILE A 415 21.25 0.15 12.34
C ILE A 415 20.76 1.44 13.02
N THR A 416 21.31 1.78 14.19
CA THR A 416 21.03 3.05 14.87
C THR A 416 21.52 4.22 14.04
N GLU A 417 22.72 4.15 13.47
CA GLU A 417 23.22 5.19 12.56
C GLU A 417 22.36 5.28 11.28
N VAL A 418 21.93 4.14 10.71
CA VAL A 418 21.04 4.11 9.54
C VAL A 418 19.69 4.74 9.85
N THR A 419 19.04 4.37 10.96
CA THR A 419 17.71 4.90 11.33
C THR A 419 17.75 6.38 11.73
N ASN A 420 18.87 6.87 12.28
CA ASN A 420 19.07 8.31 12.49
C ASN A 420 19.20 9.07 11.16
N GLN A 421 19.83 8.46 10.15
CA GLN A 421 20.01 9.08 8.84
C GLN A 421 18.79 8.94 7.93
N TYR A 422 18.02 7.86 8.07
CA TYR A 422 16.88 7.49 7.24
C TYR A 422 15.70 7.08 8.12
N PRO A 423 15.09 8.03 8.85
CA PRO A 423 14.08 7.73 9.87
C PRO A 423 12.78 7.12 9.31
N SER A 424 12.57 7.21 8.00
CA SER A 424 11.41 6.64 7.30
C SER A 424 11.67 5.25 6.70
N ASP A 425 12.89 4.69 6.80
CA ASP A 425 13.14 3.32 6.32
C ASP A 425 12.60 2.30 7.34
N VAL A 426 11.37 1.84 7.11
CA VAL A 426 10.67 0.88 7.98
C VAL A 426 11.42 -0.44 8.11
N ARG A 427 12.20 -0.87 7.10
CA ARG A 427 13.00 -2.12 7.17
C ARG A 427 14.14 -1.96 8.18
N ALA A 428 14.81 -0.81 8.16
CA ALA A 428 15.86 -0.52 9.12
C ALA A 428 15.29 -0.39 10.55
N LEU A 429 14.12 0.24 10.68
CA LEU A 429 13.40 0.36 11.96
C LEU A 429 12.95 -1.00 12.50
N GLU A 430 12.51 -1.90 11.62
CA GLU A 430 12.16 -3.27 11.96
C GLU A 430 13.35 -4.05 12.50
N LEU A 431 14.47 -4.06 11.77
CA LEU A 431 15.70 -4.72 12.21
C LEU A 431 16.18 -4.16 13.55
N ARG A 432 16.12 -2.83 13.73
CA ARG A 432 16.43 -2.18 15.02
C ARG A 432 15.51 -2.67 16.13
N SER A 433 14.20 -2.70 15.91
CA SER A 433 13.22 -3.22 16.88
C SER A 433 13.47 -4.68 17.25
N TRP A 434 13.98 -5.49 16.32
CA TRP A 434 14.37 -6.88 16.61
C TRP A 434 15.64 -6.97 17.46
N ILE A 435 16.63 -6.12 17.21
CA ILE A 435 17.86 -6.04 17.99
C ILE A 435 17.58 -5.57 19.42
N GLU A 436 16.82 -4.47 19.58
CA GLU A 436 16.41 -3.92 20.89
C GLU A 436 15.70 -4.99 21.74
N ARG A 437 14.82 -5.80 21.11
CA ARG A 437 14.16 -6.95 21.75
C ARG A 437 15.14 -7.99 22.29
N LEU A 438 16.18 -8.29 21.52
CA LEU A 438 17.17 -9.32 21.85
C LEU A 438 18.15 -8.86 22.92
N GLN A 439 18.41 -7.56 23.00
CA GLN A 439 19.19 -6.95 24.07
C GLN A 439 18.36 -6.73 25.34
N GLY A 440 17.02 -6.75 25.23
CA GLY A 440 16.11 -6.57 26.35
C GLY A 440 15.77 -5.11 26.64
N ASP A 441 16.10 -4.20 25.71
CA ASP A 441 15.73 -2.78 25.79
C ASP A 441 14.31 -2.59 25.28
N PHE A 442 13.34 -2.91 26.15
CA PHE A 442 11.92 -2.88 25.79
C PHE A 442 11.35 -1.47 25.64
N ASP A 443 11.92 -0.48 26.33
CA ASP A 443 11.52 0.92 26.18
C ASP A 443 11.97 1.47 24.82
N ALA A 444 13.22 1.22 24.41
CA ALA A 444 13.68 1.57 23.06
C ALA A 444 12.84 0.86 21.99
N LYS A 445 12.58 -0.44 22.16
CA LYS A 445 11.70 -1.20 21.27
C LYS A 445 10.30 -0.63 21.17
N LEU A 446 9.69 -0.25 22.30
CA LEU A 446 8.37 0.36 22.31
C LEU A 446 8.37 1.70 21.55
N ALA A 447 9.42 2.51 21.71
CA ALA A 447 9.58 3.75 20.95
C ALA A 447 9.71 3.49 19.44
N SER A 448 10.56 2.53 19.05
CA SER A 448 10.71 2.10 17.65
C SER A 448 9.39 1.58 17.07
N ALA A 449 8.63 0.77 17.82
CA ALA A 449 7.34 0.25 17.39
C ALA A 449 6.29 1.36 17.23
N ARG A 450 6.25 2.36 18.12
CA ARG A 450 5.36 3.52 17.99
C ARG A 450 5.70 4.37 16.77
N LEU A 451 6.97 4.59 16.50
CA LEU A 451 7.39 5.25 15.26
C LEU A 451 6.96 4.44 14.02
N ALA A 452 7.04 3.11 14.09
CA ALA A 452 6.56 2.26 13.01
C ALA A 452 5.04 2.33 12.83
N VAL A 453 4.25 2.47 13.92
CA VAL A 453 2.81 2.78 13.84
C VAL A 453 2.56 4.14 13.17
N GLU A 454 3.37 5.16 13.46
CA GLU A 454 3.25 6.47 12.78
C GLU A 454 3.54 6.39 11.28
N LEU A 455 4.54 5.59 10.88
CA LEU A 455 4.95 5.43 9.48
C LEU A 455 4.07 4.42 8.72
N ASP A 456 3.47 3.46 9.41
CA ASP A 456 2.67 2.39 8.82
C ASP A 456 1.38 2.13 9.62
N PRO A 457 0.48 3.13 9.71
CA PRO A 457 -0.66 3.14 10.65
C PRO A 457 -1.72 2.06 10.39
N ARG A 458 -1.78 1.49 9.18
CA ARG A 458 -2.71 0.40 8.85
C ARG A 458 -2.07 -0.98 8.85
N ASN A 459 -0.81 -1.10 9.30
CA ASN A 459 -0.22 -2.40 9.50
C ASN A 459 -0.47 -2.87 10.93
N PRO A 460 -1.37 -3.87 11.12
CA PRO A 460 -1.75 -4.31 12.45
C PRO A 460 -0.59 -4.92 13.24
N VAL A 461 0.47 -5.39 12.56
CA VAL A 461 1.65 -6.00 13.20
C VAL A 461 2.31 -5.03 14.16
N TRP A 462 2.42 -3.74 13.81
CA TRP A 462 3.06 -2.75 14.68
C TRP A 462 2.24 -2.48 15.94
N SER A 463 0.92 -2.35 15.80
CA SER A 463 0.01 -2.18 16.94
C SER A 463 0.03 -3.41 17.86
N ASP A 464 0.04 -4.60 17.28
CA ASP A 464 0.19 -5.86 18.01
C ASP A 464 1.51 -5.95 18.78
N ILE A 465 2.60 -5.40 18.23
CA ILE A 465 3.91 -5.32 18.90
C ILE A 465 3.85 -4.32 20.06
N VAL A 466 3.29 -3.13 19.87
CA VAL A 466 3.12 -2.11 20.92
C VAL A 466 2.36 -2.70 22.11
N LEU A 467 1.19 -3.29 21.88
CA LEU A 467 0.39 -3.90 22.95
C LEU A 467 1.15 -5.02 23.67
N ARG A 468 1.81 -5.90 22.91
CA ARG A 468 2.59 -6.99 23.47
C ARG A 468 3.72 -6.48 24.36
N MET A 469 4.41 -5.41 23.96
CA MET A 469 5.47 -4.80 24.76
C MET A 469 4.93 -4.18 26.05
N LEU A 470 3.82 -3.45 25.98
CA LEU A 470 3.20 -2.86 27.16
C LEU A 470 2.75 -3.91 28.16
N VAL A 471 2.08 -4.98 27.71
CA VAL A 471 1.64 -6.08 28.59
C VAL A 471 2.82 -6.78 29.25
N MET A 472 3.89 -7.05 28.52
CA MET A 472 5.09 -7.69 29.07
C MET A 472 5.83 -6.80 30.07
N MET A 473 5.87 -5.49 29.83
CA MET A 473 6.41 -4.52 30.79
C MET A 473 5.46 -4.25 31.96
N HIS A 474 4.34 -4.98 32.06
CA HIS A 474 3.29 -4.79 33.06
C HIS A 474 2.65 -3.39 33.05
N ARG A 475 2.74 -2.68 31.92
CA ARG A 475 2.14 -1.37 31.66
C ARG A 475 0.71 -1.53 31.13
N TYR A 476 -0.15 -2.13 31.95
CA TYR A 476 -1.49 -2.53 31.54
C TYR A 476 -2.42 -1.36 31.25
N ASP A 477 -2.29 -0.26 31.99
CA ASP A 477 -3.13 0.94 31.80
C ASP A 477 -2.79 1.64 30.49
N ASP A 478 -1.51 1.66 30.14
CA ASP A 478 -1.04 2.13 28.83
C ASP A 478 -1.57 1.21 27.72
N ALA A 479 -1.48 -0.13 27.89
CA ALA A 479 -2.02 -1.08 26.92
C ALA A 479 -3.53 -0.90 26.71
N TRP A 480 -4.28 -0.63 27.78
CA TRP A 480 -5.70 -0.31 27.70
C TRP A 480 -5.96 0.98 26.91
N SER A 481 -5.21 2.03 27.22
CA SER A 481 -5.31 3.33 26.54
C SER A 481 -5.00 3.24 25.04
N GLU A 482 -3.98 2.45 24.65
CA GLU A 482 -3.67 2.18 23.24
C GLU A 482 -4.86 1.50 22.52
N MET A 483 -5.58 0.60 23.20
CA MET A 483 -6.74 -0.08 22.62
C MET A 483 -8.01 0.78 22.56
N GLU A 484 -8.08 1.88 23.31
CA GLU A 484 -9.17 2.88 23.18
C GLU A 484 -8.92 3.86 22.03
N GLY A 485 -7.68 3.92 21.53
CA GLY A 485 -7.29 4.71 20.37
C GLY A 485 -7.72 4.09 19.03
N PRO A 486 -7.32 4.70 17.90
CA PRO A 486 -7.60 4.20 16.55
C PRO A 486 -6.70 2.99 16.22
N ILE A 487 -6.95 1.86 16.87
CA ILE A 487 -6.27 0.59 16.63
C ILE A 487 -7.10 -0.30 15.70
N GLN A 488 -6.44 -1.00 14.78
CA GLN A 488 -7.12 -2.02 14.00
C GLN A 488 -7.43 -3.23 14.89
N GLU A 489 -8.67 -3.71 14.86
CA GLU A 489 -9.04 -4.91 15.62
C GLU A 489 -8.38 -6.16 15.02
N THR A 490 -7.63 -6.87 15.86
CA THR A 490 -6.96 -8.14 15.55
C THR A 490 -7.32 -9.17 16.63
N TYR A 491 -7.00 -10.44 16.36
CA TYR A 491 -7.08 -11.48 17.39
C TYR A 491 -6.33 -11.07 18.66
N ARG A 492 -5.14 -10.47 18.53
CA ARG A 492 -4.30 -10.09 19.67
C ARG A 492 -4.85 -8.91 20.46
N VAL A 493 -5.40 -7.91 19.77
CA VAL A 493 -6.08 -6.78 20.39
C VAL A 493 -7.26 -7.29 21.22
N GLY A 494 -8.15 -8.09 20.61
CA GLY A 494 -9.29 -8.69 21.28
C GLY A 494 -8.89 -9.59 22.46
N TYR A 495 -7.90 -10.47 22.25
CA TYR A 495 -7.34 -11.35 23.27
C TYR A 495 -6.82 -10.56 24.48
N THR A 496 -6.00 -9.54 24.22
CA THR A 496 -5.41 -8.69 25.28
C THR A 496 -6.51 -7.94 26.04
N ARG A 497 -7.48 -7.35 25.32
CA ARG A 497 -8.62 -6.64 25.92
C ARG A 497 -9.42 -7.55 26.86
N ASN A 498 -9.69 -8.78 26.43
CA ASN A 498 -10.45 -9.75 27.22
C ASN A 498 -9.69 -10.16 28.49
N LEU A 499 -8.36 -10.37 28.40
CA LEU A 499 -7.52 -10.65 29.57
C LEU A 499 -7.51 -9.49 30.58
N LEU A 500 -7.40 -8.24 30.10
CA LEU A 500 -7.42 -7.07 30.98
C LEU A 500 -8.78 -6.90 31.66
N ARG A 501 -9.90 -7.11 30.94
CA ARG A 501 -11.25 -7.13 31.54
C ARG A 501 -11.41 -8.23 32.59
N PHE A 502 -10.86 -9.42 32.31
CA PHE A 502 -10.90 -10.51 33.27
C PHE A 502 -10.10 -10.19 34.53
N ARG A 503 -8.93 -9.54 34.41
CA ARG A 503 -8.14 -9.09 35.56
C ARG A 503 -8.96 -8.19 36.50
N GLU A 504 -9.80 -7.33 35.95
CA GLU A 504 -10.65 -6.40 36.69
C GLU A 504 -11.88 -7.07 37.31
N HIS A 505 -12.63 -7.85 36.53
CA HIS A 505 -13.94 -8.36 36.95
C HIS A 505 -13.95 -9.81 37.47
N ARG A 506 -12.90 -10.58 37.17
CA ARG A 506 -12.75 -12.01 37.55
C ARG A 506 -13.92 -12.91 37.11
N ASP A 507 -14.57 -12.57 36.01
CA ASP A 507 -15.70 -13.30 35.44
C ASP A 507 -15.23 -14.26 34.33
N PHE A 508 -15.13 -15.55 34.67
CA PHE A 508 -14.70 -16.59 33.73
C PHE A 508 -15.74 -16.88 32.63
N GLY A 509 -17.04 -16.81 32.94
CA GLY A 509 -18.08 -17.07 31.95
C GLY A 509 -18.09 -16.01 30.85
N ARG A 510 -17.89 -14.74 31.25
CA ARG A 510 -17.70 -13.63 30.30
C ARG A 510 -16.40 -13.77 29.51
N LEU A 511 -15.30 -14.14 30.15
CA LEU A 511 -14.02 -14.35 29.46
C LEU A 511 -14.14 -15.44 28.39
N GLU A 512 -14.73 -16.59 28.72
CA GLU A 512 -14.95 -17.70 27.78
C GLU A 512 -15.80 -17.26 26.59
N ALA A 513 -16.94 -16.60 26.84
CA ALA A 513 -17.83 -16.11 25.78
C ALA A 513 -17.13 -15.07 24.87
N SER A 514 -16.48 -14.05 25.43
CA SER A 514 -15.79 -13.02 24.65
C SER A 514 -14.58 -13.55 23.90
N MET A 515 -13.90 -14.57 24.43
CA MET A 515 -12.79 -15.20 23.72
C MET A 515 -13.27 -16.08 22.56
N ALA A 516 -14.35 -16.85 22.74
CA ALA A 516 -14.95 -17.61 21.66
C ALA A 516 -15.36 -16.71 20.48
N GLU A 517 -15.93 -15.54 20.79
CA GLU A 517 -16.23 -14.50 19.79
C GLU A 517 -14.96 -13.99 19.09
N THR A 518 -13.91 -13.67 19.85
CA THR A 518 -12.63 -13.17 19.30
C THR A 518 -11.97 -14.22 18.39
N CYS A 519 -11.97 -15.49 18.80
CA CYS A 519 -11.49 -16.62 18.00
C CYS A 519 -12.29 -16.75 16.70
N HIS A 520 -13.62 -16.71 16.78
CA HIS A 520 -14.49 -16.83 15.61
C HIS A 520 -14.28 -15.71 14.58
N LEU A 521 -14.08 -14.47 15.04
CA LEU A 521 -13.91 -13.31 14.18
C LEU A 521 -12.51 -13.20 13.55
N HIS A 522 -11.47 -13.60 14.29
CA HIS A 522 -10.10 -13.19 13.96
C HIS A 522 -9.08 -14.34 13.90
N ALA A 523 -9.39 -15.53 14.41
CA ALA A 523 -8.44 -16.65 14.46
C ALA A 523 -8.73 -17.71 13.38
N ALA A 524 -9.19 -17.29 12.19
CA ALA A 524 -9.62 -18.19 11.12
C ALA A 524 -8.51 -19.20 10.73
N GLY A 525 -8.65 -20.44 11.21
CA GLY A 525 -7.71 -21.54 10.95
C GLY A 525 -6.70 -21.85 12.06
N ASP A 526 -6.75 -21.17 13.21
CA ASP A 526 -5.85 -21.43 14.35
C ASP A 526 -6.39 -22.55 15.25
N THR A 527 -5.67 -23.68 15.33
CA THR A 527 -6.03 -24.80 16.19
C THR A 527 -5.71 -24.50 17.65
N GLY A 528 -6.63 -24.84 18.55
CA GLY A 528 -6.51 -24.57 19.98
C GLY A 528 -6.73 -23.11 20.38
N CYS A 529 -7.32 -22.29 19.51
CA CYS A 529 -7.85 -20.99 19.93
C CYS A 529 -8.87 -21.19 21.06
N GLY A 530 -8.68 -20.51 22.20
CA GLY A 530 -9.56 -20.67 23.35
C GLY A 530 -9.12 -21.74 24.37
N TRP A 531 -8.17 -22.63 24.02
CA TRP A 531 -7.77 -23.77 24.86
C TRP A 531 -7.41 -23.37 26.30
N ASP A 532 -6.56 -22.35 26.46
CA ASP A 532 -6.11 -21.87 27.78
C ASP A 532 -7.29 -21.49 28.69
N PHE A 533 -8.37 -20.95 28.11
CA PHE A 533 -9.54 -20.49 28.85
C PHE A 533 -10.47 -21.63 29.23
N HIS A 534 -10.62 -22.62 28.36
CA HIS A 534 -11.33 -23.86 28.70
C HIS A 534 -10.60 -24.62 29.81
N ILE A 535 -9.27 -24.67 29.77
CA ILE A 535 -8.45 -25.25 30.85
C ILE A 535 -8.65 -24.47 32.15
N ALA A 536 -8.56 -23.14 32.10
CA ALA A 536 -8.77 -22.31 33.29
C ALA A 536 -10.17 -22.47 33.89
N ASN A 537 -11.19 -22.67 33.05
CA ASN A 537 -12.57 -22.95 33.47
C ASN A 537 -12.85 -24.44 33.76
N ARG A 538 -11.82 -25.31 33.70
CA ARG A 538 -11.93 -26.78 33.87
C ARG A 538 -12.92 -27.45 32.90
N ASN A 539 -13.18 -26.84 31.76
CA ASN A 539 -13.99 -27.39 30.68
C ASN A 539 -13.12 -28.21 29.72
N TYR A 540 -12.59 -29.32 30.22
CA TYR A 540 -11.65 -30.17 29.46
C TYR A 540 -12.21 -30.74 28.16
N PRO A 541 -13.51 -31.13 28.06
CA PRO A 541 -14.08 -31.53 26.78
C PRO A 541 -14.02 -30.43 25.72
N ALA A 542 -14.39 -29.19 26.05
CA ALA A 542 -14.27 -28.07 25.12
C ALA A 542 -12.81 -27.73 24.79
N ALA A 543 -11.90 -27.87 25.76
CA ALA A 543 -10.47 -27.72 25.53
C ALA A 543 -9.98 -28.72 24.46
N LEU A 544 -10.35 -30.00 24.55
CA LEU A 544 -10.00 -31.00 23.54
C LEU A 544 -10.67 -30.74 22.19
N ASP A 545 -11.94 -30.33 22.19
CA ASP A 545 -12.69 -30.02 20.96
C ASP A 545 -12.05 -28.86 20.20
N SER A 546 -11.54 -27.84 20.91
CA SER A 546 -10.82 -26.70 20.32
C SER A 546 -9.52 -27.10 19.59
N LEU A 547 -8.93 -28.26 19.91
CA LEU A 547 -7.73 -28.80 19.27
C LEU A 547 -8.06 -29.63 18.03
N GLY A 548 -9.34 -29.82 17.70
CA GLY A 548 -9.82 -30.66 16.61
C GLY A 548 -9.75 -32.16 16.90
N ASN A 549 -10.21 -32.99 15.96
CA ASN A 549 -10.35 -34.45 16.17
C ASN A 549 -9.19 -35.29 15.62
N ASP A 550 -8.16 -34.69 15.02
CA ASP A 550 -7.19 -35.46 14.25
C ASP A 550 -5.94 -35.82 15.07
N GLU A 551 -6.07 -36.80 15.96
CA GLU A 551 -4.92 -37.44 16.64
C GLU A 551 -3.96 -38.14 15.65
N ARG A 552 -4.31 -38.21 14.36
CA ARG A 552 -3.58 -38.88 13.28
C ARG A 552 -3.39 -38.03 12.02
N ALA A 553 -3.41 -36.70 12.16
CA ALA A 553 -3.03 -35.83 11.05
C ALA A 553 -1.64 -36.23 10.52
N PRO A 554 -1.38 -36.18 9.20
CA PRO A 554 -0.09 -36.55 8.64
C PRO A 554 1.05 -35.83 9.36
N GLN A 555 2.18 -36.53 9.61
CA GLN A 555 3.36 -36.06 10.37
C GLN A 555 3.81 -34.62 10.04
N ALA A 556 3.57 -34.14 8.81
CA ALA A 556 3.89 -32.77 8.39
C ALA A 556 3.02 -31.67 9.05
N ARG A 557 1.99 -32.01 9.82
CA ARG A 557 1.03 -31.07 10.42
C ARG A 557 0.84 -31.21 11.94
N ARG A 558 1.63 -32.05 12.63
CA ARG A 558 1.66 -32.06 14.09
C ARG A 558 2.49 -30.88 14.58
N LEU A 559 1.80 -29.87 15.11
CA LEU A 559 2.46 -28.81 15.85
C LEU A 559 2.69 -29.37 17.26
N LEU A 560 3.95 -29.46 17.71
CA LEU A 560 4.34 -29.88 19.07
C LEU A 560 3.48 -29.25 20.19
N PHE A 561 2.92 -28.08 19.90
CA PHE A 561 2.04 -27.32 20.78
C PHE A 561 0.67 -27.97 21.03
N ASP A 562 0.03 -28.54 20.01
CA ASP A 562 -1.29 -29.16 20.18
C ASP A 562 -1.19 -30.50 20.92
N ASP A 563 -0.11 -31.25 20.69
CA ASP A 563 0.17 -32.47 21.45
C ASP A 563 0.45 -32.17 22.93
N PHE A 564 1.24 -31.14 23.22
CA PHE A 564 1.43 -30.65 24.59
C PHE A 564 0.10 -30.27 25.26
N ARG A 565 -0.76 -29.53 24.54
CA ARG A 565 -2.08 -29.12 25.03
C ARG A 565 -2.99 -30.33 25.31
N ARG A 566 -3.01 -31.34 24.42
CA ARG A 566 -3.75 -32.59 24.63
C ARG A 566 -3.26 -33.35 25.85
N ILE A 567 -1.95 -33.60 25.94
CA ILE A 567 -1.32 -34.30 27.07
C ILE A 567 -1.62 -33.59 28.39
N THR A 568 -1.49 -32.26 28.41
CA THR A 568 -1.82 -31.45 29.58
C THR A 568 -3.29 -31.62 29.96
N THR A 569 -4.18 -31.67 28.97
CA THR A 569 -5.62 -31.87 29.20
C THR A 569 -5.91 -33.28 29.74
N TYR A 570 -5.29 -34.33 29.19
CA TYR A 570 -5.41 -35.72 29.68
C TYR A 570 -4.90 -35.88 31.10
N LEU A 571 -3.78 -35.24 31.44
CA LEU A 571 -3.25 -35.19 32.80
C LEU A 571 -4.25 -34.55 33.78
N LEU A 572 -4.87 -33.42 33.40
CA LEU A 572 -5.85 -32.72 34.24
C LEU A 572 -7.18 -33.48 34.36
N MET A 573 -7.46 -34.40 33.43
CA MET A 573 -8.61 -35.30 33.45
C MET A 573 -8.36 -36.61 34.22
N ASP A 574 -7.12 -36.88 34.64
CA ASP A 574 -6.71 -38.15 35.24
C ASP A 574 -6.91 -39.36 34.30
N ASP A 575 -6.77 -39.15 32.98
CA ASP A 575 -6.90 -40.21 31.95
C ASP A 575 -5.54 -40.88 31.69
N GLU A 576 -5.15 -41.82 32.55
CA GLU A 576 -3.84 -42.49 32.49
C GLU A 576 -3.57 -43.21 31.15
N ALA A 577 -4.62 -43.73 30.51
CA ALA A 577 -4.48 -44.47 29.25
C ALA A 577 -4.08 -43.53 28.12
N ARG A 578 -4.85 -42.45 27.92
CA ARG A 578 -4.54 -41.45 26.88
C ARG A 578 -3.26 -40.67 27.19
N LEU A 579 -2.97 -40.43 28.45
CA LEU A 579 -1.72 -39.79 28.88
C LEU A 579 -0.51 -40.62 28.44
N ARG A 580 -0.53 -41.93 28.68
CA ARG A 580 0.57 -42.84 28.31
C ARG A 580 0.80 -42.85 26.79
N ASP A 581 -0.26 -42.99 26.01
CA ASP A 581 -0.19 -43.04 24.55
C ASP A 581 0.30 -41.70 23.97
N GLY A 582 -0.26 -40.58 24.47
CA GLY A 582 0.14 -39.23 24.08
C GLY A 582 1.61 -38.92 24.40
N MET A 583 2.08 -39.28 25.59
CA MET A 583 3.48 -39.07 25.99
C MET A 583 4.47 -39.85 25.12
N SER A 584 4.10 -41.04 24.63
CA SER A 584 4.95 -41.80 23.71
C SER A 584 5.10 -41.08 22.37
N LEU A 585 3.98 -40.67 21.77
CA LEU A 585 3.95 -39.94 20.50
C LEU A 585 4.70 -38.61 20.59
N TRP A 586 4.47 -37.83 21.64
CA TRP A 586 5.14 -36.56 21.84
C TRP A 586 6.65 -36.72 22.06
N SER A 587 7.09 -37.80 22.69
CA SER A 587 8.52 -38.12 22.78
C SER A 587 9.14 -38.44 21.43
N GLU A 588 8.44 -39.16 20.56
CA GLU A 588 8.90 -39.46 19.20
C GLU A 588 8.99 -38.17 18.38
N ASP A 589 7.98 -37.30 18.48
CA ASP A 589 7.93 -36.03 17.77
C ASP A 589 9.03 -35.06 18.27
N LEU A 590 9.27 -34.97 19.58
CA LEU A 590 10.40 -34.21 20.14
C LEU A 590 11.76 -34.76 19.71
N GLN A 591 11.90 -36.08 19.58
CA GLN A 591 13.14 -36.71 19.09
C GLN A 591 13.32 -36.52 17.58
N ALA A 592 12.26 -36.61 16.79
CA ALA A 592 12.29 -36.35 15.35
C ALA A 592 12.66 -34.88 15.06
N ASP A 593 12.08 -33.94 15.83
CA ASP A 593 12.44 -32.52 15.79
C ASP A 593 13.92 -32.31 16.17
N ALA A 594 14.39 -32.98 17.22
CA ALA A 594 15.79 -32.92 17.65
C ALA A 594 16.79 -33.55 16.65
N ASN A 595 16.36 -34.52 15.83
CA ASN A 595 17.20 -35.24 14.87
C ASN A 595 17.16 -34.66 13.44
N GLY A 596 16.07 -33.98 13.06
CA GLY A 596 15.86 -33.45 11.70
C GLY A 596 16.38 -32.01 11.49
N ALA A 597 16.45 -31.21 12.54
CA ALA A 597 17.04 -29.88 12.50
C ALA A 597 18.47 -29.93 13.02
N GLY A 598 19.43 -29.51 12.19
CA GLY A 598 20.77 -29.20 12.65
C GLY A 598 20.69 -28.17 13.78
N GLU A 599 20.87 -28.63 15.01
CA GLU A 599 21.21 -27.84 16.18
C GLU A 599 20.36 -26.60 16.55
N PHE A 600 19.11 -26.38 16.13
CA PHE A 600 18.28 -25.34 16.78
C PHE A 600 16.80 -25.69 16.93
N PHE A 601 16.33 -25.56 18.17
CA PHE A 601 14.99 -25.85 18.66
C PHE A 601 14.15 -24.57 18.69
N HIS A 602 12.83 -24.68 18.51
CA HIS A 602 11.92 -23.65 19.02
C HIS A 602 12.10 -23.53 20.55
N PRO A 603 12.13 -22.33 21.16
CA PRO A 603 12.49 -22.18 22.58
C PRO A 603 11.67 -23.08 23.52
N ASP A 604 10.39 -23.27 23.22
CA ASP A 604 9.45 -24.10 23.97
C ASP A 604 9.87 -25.58 24.01
N SER A 605 10.47 -26.10 22.93
CA SER A 605 10.90 -27.50 22.85
C SER A 605 11.94 -27.83 23.92
N TYR A 606 12.79 -26.87 24.33
CA TYR A 606 13.70 -27.07 25.46
C TYR A 606 12.96 -27.27 26.78
N ILE A 607 11.92 -26.48 27.03
CA ILE A 607 11.13 -26.52 28.25
C ILE A 607 10.33 -27.83 28.30
N TYR A 608 9.74 -28.21 27.18
CA TYR A 608 8.98 -29.44 27.01
C TYR A 608 9.84 -30.70 27.14
N ALA A 609 11.00 -30.72 26.48
CA ALA A 609 11.95 -31.82 26.64
C ALA A 609 12.48 -31.91 28.09
N ALA A 610 12.71 -30.77 28.75
CA ALA A 610 13.13 -30.75 30.16
C ALA A 610 12.03 -31.27 31.08
N LEU A 611 10.77 -30.92 30.83
CA LEU A 611 9.62 -31.46 31.56
C LEU A 611 9.53 -32.98 31.40
N LEU A 612 9.66 -33.49 30.18
CA LEU A 612 9.62 -34.93 29.89
C LEU A 612 10.77 -35.67 30.58
N ALA A 613 11.98 -35.14 30.52
CA ALA A 613 13.15 -35.67 31.24
C ALA A 613 12.88 -35.69 32.75
N GLY A 614 12.28 -34.62 33.29
CA GLY A 614 11.88 -34.54 34.70
C GLY A 614 10.88 -35.61 35.10
N ILE A 615 9.82 -35.84 34.29
CA ILE A 615 8.82 -36.90 34.53
C ILE A 615 9.47 -38.30 34.51
N ARG A 616 10.51 -38.51 33.70
CA ARG A 616 11.28 -39.76 33.64
C ARG A 616 12.31 -39.93 34.77
N GLY A 617 12.52 -38.91 35.60
CA GLY A 617 13.54 -38.90 36.64
C GLY A 617 14.96 -38.62 36.12
N GLU A 618 15.10 -38.13 34.88
CA GLU A 618 16.38 -37.81 34.22
C GLU A 618 16.86 -36.41 34.60
N ARG A 619 17.13 -36.19 35.89
CA ARG A 619 17.45 -34.86 36.46
C ARG A 619 18.52 -34.08 35.70
N ALA A 620 19.66 -34.71 35.41
CA ALA A 620 20.80 -34.04 34.76
C ALA A 620 20.46 -33.54 33.34
N GLU A 621 19.61 -34.28 32.62
CA GLU A 621 19.17 -33.90 31.28
C GLU A 621 18.20 -32.71 31.33
N ALA A 622 17.27 -32.71 32.29
CA ALA A 622 16.35 -31.59 32.51
C ALA A 622 17.10 -30.29 32.87
N GLU A 623 18.05 -30.34 33.80
CA GLU A 623 18.90 -29.20 34.16
C GLU A 623 19.70 -28.70 32.94
N ARG A 624 20.28 -29.61 32.15
CA ARG A 624 21.04 -29.28 30.95
C ARG A 624 20.17 -28.57 29.90
N LEU A 625 18.95 -29.04 29.66
CA LEU A 625 18.04 -28.45 28.68
C LEU A 625 17.59 -27.04 29.10
N ILE A 626 17.26 -26.84 30.38
CA ILE A 626 16.91 -25.52 30.93
C ILE A 626 18.10 -24.56 30.87
N GLY A 627 19.30 -25.03 31.24
CA GLY A 627 20.52 -24.24 31.12
C GLY A 627 20.78 -23.80 29.68
N ARG A 628 20.60 -24.71 28.70
CA ARG A 628 20.69 -24.34 27.28
C ARG A 628 19.66 -23.29 26.88
N PHE A 629 18.40 -23.43 27.30
CA PHE A 629 17.35 -22.45 27.01
C PHE A 629 17.72 -21.02 27.47
N PHE A 630 18.28 -20.86 28.67
CA PHE A 630 18.64 -19.54 29.19
C PHE A 630 19.97 -18.99 28.71
N HIS A 631 20.89 -19.82 28.20
CA HIS A 631 22.22 -19.35 27.83
C HIS A 631 22.48 -19.36 26.32
N ARG A 632 21.69 -20.07 25.53
CA ARG A 632 21.87 -20.15 24.07
C ARG A 632 21.34 -18.91 23.36
N LYS A 633 22.08 -18.44 22.36
CA LYS A 633 21.62 -17.46 21.35
C LYS A 633 21.14 -18.19 20.09
N PRO A 634 20.09 -17.73 19.37
CA PRO A 634 19.40 -16.44 19.54
C PRO A 634 18.09 -16.51 20.35
N ILE A 635 18.01 -17.23 21.48
CA ILE A 635 16.77 -17.26 22.28
C ILE A 635 16.50 -15.86 22.85
N ASP A 636 15.43 -15.23 22.36
CA ASP A 636 15.04 -13.86 22.71
C ASP A 636 14.69 -13.70 24.19
N TRP A 637 14.88 -12.50 24.73
CA TRP A 637 14.41 -12.15 26.07
C TRP A 637 12.92 -12.38 26.28
N TRP A 638 12.12 -12.17 25.24
CA TRP A 638 10.69 -12.47 25.25
C TRP A 638 10.43 -13.91 25.70
N TYR A 639 11.08 -14.89 25.06
CA TYR A 639 10.91 -16.30 25.38
C TYR A 639 11.40 -16.61 26.80
N ARG A 640 12.55 -16.04 27.18
CA ARG A 640 13.12 -16.23 28.52
C ARG A 640 12.19 -15.74 29.62
N ILE A 641 11.52 -14.60 29.42
CA ILE A 641 10.54 -14.05 30.36
C ILE A 641 9.30 -14.94 30.38
N TYR A 642 8.77 -15.27 29.20
CA TYR A 642 7.53 -16.03 29.04
C TYR A 642 7.62 -17.41 29.70
N TYR A 643 8.67 -18.18 29.41
CA TYR A 643 8.86 -19.55 29.91
C TYR A 643 9.63 -19.62 31.23
N ARG A 644 9.93 -18.49 31.88
CA ARG A 644 10.66 -18.49 33.16
C ARG A 644 9.95 -19.32 34.21
N SER A 645 8.63 -19.15 34.31
CA SER A 645 7.82 -19.83 35.30
C SER A 645 7.79 -21.35 35.08
N ASP A 646 7.72 -21.78 33.82
CA ASP A 646 7.71 -23.21 33.47
C ASP A 646 9.07 -23.84 33.70
N ALA A 647 10.17 -23.16 33.36
CA ALA A 647 11.51 -23.61 33.71
C ALA A 647 11.68 -23.80 35.24
N CYS A 648 11.22 -22.84 36.04
CA CYS A 648 11.27 -22.96 37.50
C CYS A 648 10.41 -24.12 38.02
N ARG A 649 9.24 -24.40 37.42
CA ARG A 649 8.41 -25.54 37.77
C ARG A 649 9.12 -26.87 37.50
N VAL A 650 9.74 -27.00 36.33
CA VAL A 650 10.51 -28.21 35.98
C VAL A 650 11.67 -28.41 36.95
N LEU A 651 12.45 -27.37 37.26
CA LEU A 651 13.53 -27.45 38.26
C LEU A 651 13.02 -27.85 39.65
N GLY A 652 11.88 -27.30 40.07
CA GLY A 652 11.22 -27.68 41.31
C GLY A 652 10.78 -29.14 41.34
N MET A 653 10.21 -29.66 40.25
CA MET A 653 9.81 -31.07 40.13
C MET A 653 10.98 -32.04 40.32
N ILE A 654 12.16 -31.68 39.81
CA ILE A 654 13.37 -32.53 39.90
C ILE A 654 14.23 -32.23 41.14
N SER A 655 13.74 -31.40 42.06
CA SER A 655 14.49 -30.95 43.26
C SER A 655 15.86 -30.33 42.92
N ALA A 656 15.91 -29.56 41.83
CA ALA A 656 17.06 -28.75 41.44
C ALA A 656 16.94 -27.32 41.99
N THR A 657 18.07 -26.71 42.32
CA THR A 657 18.19 -25.34 42.85
C THR A 657 18.37 -24.31 41.75
#